data_AF-A0A8D2KZ13-F1
#
_entry.id   AF-A0A8D2KZ13-F1
#
_cell.length_a   1.000
_cell.length_b   1.000
_cell.length_c   1.000
_cell.angle_alpha   90.00
_cell.angle_beta   90.00
_cell.angle_gamma   90.00
#
_symmetry.space_group_name_H-M   'P 1'
#
loop_
_entity.id
_entity.type
_entity.pdbx_description
1 polymer ?
#
loop_
_entity_poly.entity_id
_entity_poly.type
_entity_poly.pdbx_seq_one_letter_code
_entity_poly.pdbx_strand_id
1 'polypeptide(L)'
;MMHMALPFTPGSSRRRRSSGKGHRDLGARAVHPGSGEPAARPARPTSQGWRQDAAEKRRGVAGHGGQRGHKWGGGMGGRAGPGRAADSPARRGGFVVFSRGLADNAVIAKVNGELWDLDRPMEGDSTLELLMFDNEEAQAVYWHSSAHVLGEAMENYYGGCLCYGPPIENGFYYDMYMEKRYILKDYNKFKCRILNEKVDTPTTTVYRCGPLIDLCRGPHVRHTGKIKALKIVKNSSTYWEGKADMETLQRIYGISFPENKMMKEWEKFQEEAKNRDHRKIGKEQELFFFHDLSPGSCFFLPKGALLYNTLMDFIKEEYHRRNFTEVVSPNIYNSKLWEASGHWQHYSENMFSFESEKETFALKPMNCPGHCLMFSHRPRSWREMPLRLADFGVLHRNELSGTLGGLTRVRRFQQDDAHIFCTMEQIEEEMKGCLNFLQAVYAVFGFTFQLHLSTRPENFLGEKELWDHAEKQLQNSLDSFGEPWKLNAGDGAFYGPKIDIKIRDAIGRYHQCATIQLDFQLPIRFNLTYVGKDGDDKKRPVIIHRAILGSVERMIAILAENYGGKWPFWLSPQQIMVIPVSPTCEEYAQQVCSDFFEAGFRAEVDLDQSCTLNKKIRNAQLAQYNFIFVVGEKEKANNAVNVRTRDNKVHGEVAVTSAIEKLTTLKVLRTLHAEEEF
;
A
#
# COMPACT_ATOMS: atom_id res chain seq x y z
N MET A 1 58.32 -0.09 -26.96
CA MET A 1 58.14 -0.96 -28.14
C MET A 1 57.13 -0.31 -29.07
N MET A 2 57.10 -0.69 -30.36
CA MET A 2 56.38 0.06 -31.42
C MET A 2 54.94 -0.40 -31.68
N HIS A 3 54.24 0.44 -32.47
CA HIS A 3 53.01 0.20 -33.25
C HIS A 3 52.93 -1.21 -33.91
N MET A 4 51.77 -1.74 -34.32
CA MET A 4 50.78 -1.14 -35.24
C MET A 4 49.37 -1.72 -35.14
N ALA A 5 48.41 -0.99 -35.73
CA ALA A 5 47.11 -1.49 -36.19
C ALA A 5 47.02 -1.39 -37.72
N LEU A 6 46.29 -2.28 -38.40
CA LEU A 6 45.80 -2.14 -39.79
C LEU A 6 44.50 -2.98 -40.00
N PRO A 7 43.71 -2.76 -41.08
CA PRO A 7 42.26 -3.01 -41.06
C PRO A 7 41.75 -4.07 -42.08
N PHE A 8 40.42 -4.21 -42.20
CA PHE A 8 39.73 -5.04 -43.20
C PHE A 8 38.61 -4.27 -43.93
N THR A 9 38.66 -4.25 -45.27
CA THR A 9 37.55 -3.95 -46.21
C THR A 9 37.75 -4.82 -47.49
N PRO A 10 36.88 -4.86 -48.53
CA PRO A 10 36.10 -6.07 -48.79
C PRO A 10 36.36 -6.75 -50.16
N GLY A 11 35.92 -8.00 -50.31
CA GLY A 11 35.97 -8.77 -51.56
C GLY A 11 34.60 -9.32 -52.00
N SER A 12 34.35 -9.37 -53.32
CA SER A 12 33.02 -9.66 -53.89
C SER A 12 33.02 -10.81 -54.91
N SER A 13 31.98 -11.66 -54.93
CA SER A 13 31.64 -12.46 -56.13
C SER A 13 30.17 -12.94 -56.21
N ARG A 14 29.54 -12.61 -57.35
CA ARG A 14 28.79 -13.47 -58.33
C ARG A 14 28.23 -14.84 -57.83
N ARG A 15 27.06 -15.36 -58.28
CA ARG A 15 26.49 -15.31 -59.66
C ARG A 15 25.00 -15.79 -59.78
N ARG A 16 24.16 -15.01 -60.48
CA ARG A 16 23.04 -15.34 -61.44
C ARG A 16 22.00 -16.49 -61.22
N ARG A 17 20.70 -16.08 -61.30
CA ARG A 17 19.57 -16.53 -62.18
C ARG A 17 19.03 -17.98 -62.07
N SER A 18 17.74 -18.29 -62.30
CA SER A 18 16.48 -17.54 -62.65
C SER A 18 15.25 -18.40 -62.21
N SER A 19 13.95 -18.24 -62.54
CA SER A 19 13.18 -17.56 -63.62
C SER A 19 11.67 -17.39 -63.24
N GLY A 20 10.78 -17.03 -64.20
CA GLY A 20 9.31 -17.11 -64.08
C GLY A 20 8.62 -15.97 -63.30
N LYS A 21 8.24 -14.83 -63.90
CA LYS A 21 7.05 -14.57 -64.74
C LYS A 21 5.68 -14.98 -64.13
N GLY A 22 5.02 -13.99 -63.53
CA GLY A 22 3.58 -13.87 -63.26
C GLY A 22 3.24 -12.38 -63.23
N HIS A 23 2.03 -11.95 -63.61
CA HIS A 23 1.79 -10.55 -64.03
C HIS A 23 0.33 -10.13 -63.76
N ARG A 24 0.12 -8.83 -63.41
CA ARG A 24 -1.18 -8.11 -63.38
C ARG A 24 -2.13 -8.46 -62.21
N ASP A 25 -3.03 -7.59 -61.75
CA ASP A 25 -3.25 -6.15 -62.07
C ASP A 25 -3.99 -5.42 -60.94
N LEU A 26 -3.97 -4.08 -60.97
CA LEU A 26 -4.88 -3.12 -60.29
C LEU A 26 -4.91 -3.13 -58.72
N GLY A 27 -5.19 -2.02 -58.02
CA GLY A 27 -5.37 -0.63 -58.47
C GLY A 27 -6.66 0.04 -57.96
N ALA A 28 -6.69 0.50 -56.70
CA ALA A 28 -7.82 1.26 -56.15
C ALA A 28 -7.36 2.37 -55.18
N ARG A 29 -8.11 3.48 -55.13
CA ARG A 29 -7.86 4.66 -54.26
C ARG A 29 -8.88 4.73 -53.11
N ALA A 30 -8.44 5.18 -51.94
CA ALA A 30 -9.25 5.91 -50.96
C ALA A 30 -8.34 7.05 -50.42
N VAL A 31 -8.52 8.34 -50.72
CA VAL A 31 -9.69 9.23 -50.58
C VAL A 31 -9.96 9.59 -49.13
N HIS A 32 -9.49 10.77 -48.72
CA HIS A 32 -9.92 11.45 -47.49
C HIS A 32 -11.37 11.93 -47.60
N PRO A 33 -12.16 11.86 -46.51
CA PRO A 33 -13.14 12.88 -46.17
C PRO A 33 -12.48 13.99 -45.33
N GLY A 34 -12.82 15.24 -45.63
CA GLY A 34 -12.33 16.41 -44.90
C GLY A 34 -13.27 16.89 -43.79
N SER A 35 -12.80 17.92 -43.08
CA SER A 35 -13.53 18.88 -42.24
C SER A 35 -15.07 18.93 -42.38
N GLY A 36 -15.78 18.73 -41.27
CA GLY A 36 -17.17 19.13 -41.08
C GLY A 36 -17.31 19.98 -39.80
N GLU A 37 -18.04 21.09 -39.89
CA GLU A 37 -18.23 22.04 -38.78
C GLU A 37 -19.28 21.54 -37.76
N PRO A 38 -19.12 21.82 -36.45
CA PRO A 38 -20.16 21.55 -35.46
C PRO A 38 -21.26 22.62 -35.51
N ALA A 39 -22.49 22.23 -35.85
CA ALA A 39 -23.64 23.13 -35.90
C ALA A 39 -24.05 23.64 -34.49
N ALA A 40 -24.35 24.94 -34.39
CA ALA A 40 -24.65 25.61 -33.12
C ALA A 40 -26.14 25.66 -32.78
N ARG A 41 -26.47 25.56 -31.47
CA ARG A 41 -27.61 26.20 -30.74
C ARG A 41 -27.73 25.64 -29.30
N PRO A 42 -28.40 26.34 -28.36
CA PRO A 42 -28.64 27.79 -28.27
C PRO A 42 -28.11 28.39 -26.93
N ALA A 43 -28.01 29.72 -26.85
CA ALA A 43 -27.65 30.41 -25.61
C ALA A 43 -28.77 30.37 -24.55
N ARG A 44 -28.40 30.52 -23.27
CA ARG A 44 -29.29 30.94 -22.17
C ARG A 44 -28.75 32.24 -21.54
N PRO A 45 -29.62 33.09 -20.97
CA PRO A 45 -29.33 34.52 -20.86
C PRO A 45 -28.43 34.87 -19.68
N THR A 46 -27.62 35.92 -19.88
CA THR A 46 -27.02 36.71 -18.81
C THR A 46 -28.07 37.52 -18.07
N SER A 47 -27.84 37.77 -16.78
CA SER A 47 -28.47 38.86 -16.04
C SER A 47 -27.39 39.60 -15.24
N GLN A 48 -27.52 40.92 -15.16
CA GLN A 48 -26.58 41.82 -14.48
C GLN A 48 -27.17 42.34 -13.17
N GLY A 49 -26.31 42.88 -12.31
CA GLY A 49 -26.68 43.48 -11.03
C GLY A 49 -26.55 42.48 -9.86
N TRP A 50 -26.09 42.88 -8.68
CA TRP A 50 -25.88 44.25 -8.18
C TRP A 50 -24.48 44.47 -7.59
N ARG A 51 -24.01 45.72 -7.68
CA ARG A 51 -22.92 46.29 -6.85
C ARG A 51 -23.43 47.62 -6.29
N GLN A 52 -23.42 47.74 -4.96
CA GLN A 52 -23.33 48.97 -4.15
C GLN A 52 -23.17 48.46 -2.70
N ASP A 53 -22.11 48.76 -1.96
CA ASP A 53 -21.59 50.05 -1.46
C ASP A 53 -22.21 50.46 -0.10
N ALA A 54 -21.53 50.05 0.98
CA ALA A 54 -21.50 50.71 2.30
C ALA A 54 -20.34 50.04 3.10
N ALA A 55 -19.16 50.64 3.26
CA ALA A 55 -18.84 51.90 3.93
C ALA A 55 -18.95 51.84 5.47
N GLU A 56 -17.83 51.44 6.09
CA GLU A 56 -17.21 52.05 7.28
C GLU A 56 -18.09 52.51 8.46
N LYS A 57 -17.83 51.92 9.64
CA LYS A 57 -17.79 52.69 10.90
C LYS A 57 -16.72 52.17 11.87
N ARG A 58 -15.90 53.10 12.37
CA ARG A 58 -14.77 52.88 13.29
C ARG A 58 -15.15 53.23 14.75
N ARG A 59 -14.32 52.78 15.70
CA ARG A 59 -14.23 53.18 17.14
C ARG A 59 -15.43 52.75 18.01
N GLY A 60 -15.23 52.28 19.24
CA GLY A 60 -14.01 52.26 20.06
C GLY A 60 -14.33 52.06 21.56
N VAL A 61 -13.38 52.50 22.40
CA VAL A 61 -13.40 52.50 23.88
C VAL A 61 -13.13 51.13 24.54
N ALA A 62 -12.34 51.16 25.62
CA ALA A 62 -11.95 50.06 26.48
C ALA A 62 -12.34 50.37 27.94
N GLY A 63 -12.30 49.39 28.85
CA GLY A 63 -12.53 49.69 30.27
C GLY A 63 -12.57 48.50 31.23
N HIS A 64 -11.38 48.13 31.76
CA HIS A 64 -11.19 47.38 33.02
C HIS A 64 -11.82 45.96 33.09
N GLY A 65 -11.45 45.08 34.02
CA GLY A 65 -10.37 45.12 35.01
C GLY A 65 -10.79 44.41 36.31
N GLY A 66 -10.10 43.32 36.69
CA GLY A 66 -10.50 42.52 37.86
C GLY A 66 -9.60 41.32 38.12
N GLN A 67 -8.49 41.52 38.83
CA GLN A 67 -7.67 40.43 39.35
C GLN A 67 -8.28 39.84 40.64
N ARG A 68 -8.25 38.51 40.77
CA ARG A 68 -8.14 37.68 42.02
C ARG A 68 -8.20 36.20 41.59
N GLY A 69 -7.34 35.27 42.02
CA GLY A 69 -6.07 35.41 42.73
C GLY A 69 -5.79 34.23 43.68
N HIS A 70 -4.72 33.47 43.45
CA HIS A 70 -4.13 32.44 44.36
C HIS A 70 -4.99 31.19 44.67
N LYS A 71 -4.44 30.00 45.02
CA LYS A 71 -3.11 29.35 44.82
C LYS A 71 -3.30 27.82 45.06
N TRP A 72 -2.20 27.08 45.29
CA TRP A 72 -2.13 25.63 45.62
C TRP A 72 -2.29 24.65 44.42
N GLY A 73 -1.60 23.50 44.40
CA GLY A 73 -0.54 23.09 45.35
C GLY A 73 -0.05 21.64 45.35
N GLY A 74 0.29 21.03 44.21
CA GLY A 74 1.04 19.75 44.15
C GLY A 74 0.24 18.47 44.45
N GLY A 75 0.87 17.30 44.27
CA GLY A 75 0.31 15.99 44.68
C GLY A 75 0.17 14.94 43.56
N MET A 76 1.22 14.12 43.41
CA MET A 76 1.36 12.86 42.66
C MET A 76 0.10 12.05 42.24
N GLY A 77 0.17 11.47 41.04
CA GLY A 77 0.05 10.00 40.88
C GLY A 77 -1.34 9.40 40.58
N GLY A 78 -1.59 9.08 39.30
CA GLY A 78 -2.70 8.19 38.89
C GLY A 78 -2.74 7.99 37.37
N ARG A 79 -2.74 6.73 36.90
CA ARG A 79 -2.95 6.42 35.46
C ARG A 79 -4.45 6.50 35.15
N ALA A 80 -4.83 7.31 34.17
CA ALA A 80 -6.19 7.36 33.64
C ALA A 80 -6.30 6.57 32.34
N GLY A 81 -7.11 5.50 32.33
CA GLY A 81 -7.59 4.85 31.12
C GLY A 81 -9.03 5.30 30.81
N PRO A 82 -9.39 5.61 29.55
CA PRO A 82 -10.71 6.16 29.23
C PRO A 82 -11.79 5.08 29.10
N GLY A 83 -12.22 4.51 30.24
CA GLY A 83 -13.39 3.63 30.34
C GLY A 83 -14.45 4.24 31.24
N ARG A 84 -15.34 5.09 30.69
CA ARG A 84 -16.47 5.65 31.46
C ARG A 84 -17.59 4.62 31.58
N ALA A 85 -17.53 3.79 32.63
CA ALA A 85 -18.74 3.19 33.17
C ALA A 85 -19.71 4.33 33.58
N ALA A 86 -20.96 4.27 33.12
CA ALA A 86 -21.98 5.24 33.50
C ALA A 86 -22.60 4.86 34.86
N ASP A 87 -22.95 5.85 35.67
CA ASP A 87 -23.64 5.62 36.94
C ASP A 87 -24.98 4.90 36.74
N SER A 88 -25.33 4.04 37.70
CA SER A 88 -26.52 3.20 37.62
C SER A 88 -27.82 4.03 37.64
N PRO A 89 -28.75 3.86 36.68
CA PRO A 89 -30.02 4.58 36.69
C PRO A 89 -30.92 4.10 37.85
N ALA A 90 -31.57 5.06 38.52
CA ALA A 90 -32.44 4.77 39.66
C ALA A 90 -33.67 3.95 39.24
N ARG A 91 -33.86 2.77 39.85
CA ARG A 91 -34.95 1.85 39.53
C ARG A 91 -36.33 2.43 39.90
N ARG A 92 -37.15 2.76 38.90
CA ARG A 92 -38.62 2.82 38.99
C ARG A 92 -39.24 2.24 37.72
N GLY A 93 -39.84 1.05 37.83
CA GLY A 93 -40.81 0.51 36.86
C GLY A 93 -40.31 0.29 35.41
N GLY A 94 -39.56 -0.78 35.17
CA GLY A 94 -39.48 -1.47 33.86
C GLY A 94 -38.79 -0.79 32.68
N PHE A 95 -38.58 0.53 32.69
CA PHE A 95 -38.02 1.27 31.55
C PHE A 95 -36.67 1.91 31.88
N VAL A 96 -35.64 1.58 31.08
CA VAL A 96 -34.36 2.30 31.09
C VAL A 96 -34.52 3.58 30.27
N VAL A 97 -34.69 4.72 30.95
CA VAL A 97 -34.80 6.03 30.30
C VAL A 97 -33.41 6.53 29.91
N PHE A 98 -32.98 6.20 28.69
CA PHE A 98 -31.79 6.80 28.08
C PHE A 98 -31.99 8.31 27.86
N SER A 99 -30.88 9.07 27.86
CA SER A 99 -30.95 10.48 27.47
C SER A 99 -31.32 10.59 25.98
N ARG A 100 -32.15 11.58 25.64
CA ARG A 100 -32.68 11.73 24.28
C ARG A 100 -31.56 11.80 23.22
N GLY A 101 -30.49 12.53 23.51
CA GLY A 101 -29.31 12.61 22.63
C GLY A 101 -28.56 11.29 22.44
N LEU A 102 -28.60 10.35 23.40
CA LEU A 102 -28.00 9.02 23.24
C LEU A 102 -28.81 8.18 22.24
N ALA A 103 -30.15 8.20 22.35
CA ALA A 103 -31.04 7.51 21.42
C ALA A 103 -31.05 8.16 20.01
N ASP A 104 -30.99 9.49 19.95
CA ASP A 104 -30.92 10.23 18.69
C ASP A 104 -29.58 10.01 17.95
N ASN A 105 -28.48 9.73 18.66
CA ASN A 105 -27.16 9.45 18.07
C ASN A 105 -26.89 7.96 17.81
N ALA A 106 -27.50 7.02 18.56
CA ALA A 106 -27.28 5.59 18.38
C ALA A 106 -27.54 5.12 16.95
N VAL A 107 -26.65 4.27 16.43
CA VAL A 107 -26.74 3.69 15.08
C VAL A 107 -27.38 2.30 15.16
N ILE A 108 -26.87 1.46 16.06
CA ILE A 108 -27.28 0.06 16.24
C ILE A 108 -27.11 -0.37 17.72
N ALA A 109 -27.80 -1.43 18.15
CA ALA A 109 -27.56 -2.05 19.46
C ALA A 109 -26.66 -3.29 19.31
N LYS A 110 -25.95 -3.62 20.40
CA LYS A 110 -25.31 -4.92 20.58
C LYS A 110 -25.91 -5.59 21.82
N VAL A 111 -26.55 -6.75 21.62
CA VAL A 111 -27.37 -7.46 22.61
C VAL A 111 -26.76 -8.83 22.83
N ASN A 112 -26.33 -9.13 24.07
CA ASN A 112 -25.61 -10.37 24.42
C ASN A 112 -24.35 -10.65 23.56
N GLY A 113 -23.81 -9.63 22.87
CA GLY A 113 -22.67 -9.74 21.95
C GLY A 113 -23.03 -9.72 20.45
N GLU A 114 -24.31 -9.80 20.08
CA GLU A 114 -24.79 -9.79 18.69
C GLU A 114 -25.34 -8.42 18.27
N LEU A 115 -25.21 -8.05 17.00
CA LEU A 115 -25.76 -6.78 16.47
C LEU A 115 -27.26 -6.89 16.21
N TRP A 116 -28.07 -6.03 16.83
CA TRP A 116 -29.53 -6.05 16.80
C TRP A 116 -30.10 -4.68 16.41
N ASP A 117 -31.15 -4.66 15.57
CA ASP A 117 -31.89 -3.45 15.20
C ASP A 117 -32.41 -2.69 16.44
N LEU A 118 -32.32 -1.35 16.43
CA LEU A 118 -32.73 -0.51 17.56
C LEU A 118 -34.22 -0.59 17.93
N ASP A 119 -35.07 -1.12 17.05
CA ASP A 119 -36.50 -1.35 17.27
C ASP A 119 -36.86 -2.86 17.44
N ARG A 120 -35.87 -3.77 17.48
CA ARG A 120 -36.12 -5.20 17.77
C ARG A 120 -36.54 -5.35 19.25
N PRO A 121 -37.70 -6.00 19.55
CA PRO A 121 -38.09 -6.29 20.92
C PRO A 121 -37.07 -7.17 21.64
N MET A 122 -36.83 -6.90 22.93
CA MET A 122 -36.00 -7.78 23.78
C MET A 122 -36.77 -9.05 24.11
N GLU A 123 -36.15 -10.21 23.85
CA GLU A 123 -36.76 -11.53 24.03
C GLU A 123 -36.52 -12.13 25.44
N GLY A 124 -35.64 -11.50 26.24
CA GLY A 124 -35.35 -11.87 27.63
C GLY A 124 -34.32 -10.93 28.27
N ASP A 125 -33.93 -11.21 29.52
CA ASP A 125 -32.86 -10.48 30.22
C ASP A 125 -31.55 -10.56 29.42
N SER A 126 -30.97 -9.40 29.10
CA SER A 126 -29.84 -9.29 28.17
C SER A 126 -28.86 -8.19 28.57
N THR A 127 -27.58 -8.34 28.20
CA THR A 127 -26.65 -7.22 28.17
C THR A 127 -26.93 -6.35 26.94
N LEU A 128 -26.82 -5.03 27.08
CA LEU A 128 -27.09 -4.06 26.03
C LEU A 128 -25.98 -3.01 25.97
N GLU A 129 -25.37 -2.88 24.80
CA GLU A 129 -24.46 -1.81 24.41
C GLU A 129 -25.08 -1.03 23.23
N LEU A 130 -24.95 0.30 23.22
CA LEU A 130 -25.47 1.15 22.14
C LEU A 130 -24.30 1.72 21.34
N LEU A 131 -24.17 1.29 20.09
CA LEU A 131 -23.06 1.64 19.23
C LEU A 131 -23.35 2.94 18.45
N MET A 132 -22.39 3.86 18.49
CA MET A 132 -22.41 5.13 17.76
C MET A 132 -21.57 4.99 16.48
N PHE A 133 -21.61 5.98 15.58
CA PHE A 133 -20.92 5.91 14.28
C PHE A 133 -19.37 5.94 14.38
N ASP A 134 -18.78 6.11 15.56
CA ASP A 134 -17.33 5.95 15.80
C ASP A 134 -16.89 4.48 15.94
N ASN A 135 -17.82 3.53 16.09
CA ASN A 135 -17.55 2.09 16.14
C ASN A 135 -17.60 1.43 14.73
N GLU A 136 -16.67 0.52 14.46
CA GLU A 136 -16.49 -0.15 13.15
C GLU A 136 -17.72 -1.01 12.73
N GLU A 137 -18.34 -1.74 13.66
CA GLU A 137 -19.54 -2.54 13.40
C GLU A 137 -20.74 -1.64 13.08
N ALA A 138 -20.89 -0.53 13.79
CA ALA A 138 -21.91 0.46 13.52
C ALA A 138 -21.71 1.15 12.15
N GLN A 139 -20.46 1.46 11.77
CA GLN A 139 -20.16 1.98 10.44
C GLN A 139 -20.54 0.99 9.34
N ALA A 140 -20.27 -0.31 9.51
CA ALA A 140 -20.67 -1.35 8.56
C ALA A 140 -22.20 -1.43 8.41
N VAL A 141 -22.96 -1.47 9.51
CA VAL A 141 -24.44 -1.46 9.49
C VAL A 141 -25.00 -0.18 8.84
N TYR A 142 -24.38 0.96 9.13
CA TYR A 142 -24.75 2.26 8.58
C TYR A 142 -24.53 2.35 7.07
N TRP A 143 -23.34 1.95 6.59
CA TRP A 143 -23.02 1.93 5.16
C TRP A 143 -23.81 0.86 4.42
N HIS A 144 -24.09 -0.29 5.03
CA HIS A 144 -25.00 -1.29 4.45
C HIS A 144 -26.41 -0.73 4.25
N SER A 145 -26.94 -0.01 5.24
CA SER A 145 -28.24 0.67 5.11
C SER A 145 -28.23 1.78 4.07
N SER A 146 -27.09 2.46 3.90
CA SER A 146 -26.88 3.45 2.84
C SER A 146 -26.76 2.82 1.45
N ALA A 147 -26.30 1.57 1.37
CA ALA A 147 -26.36 0.78 0.14
C ALA A 147 -27.82 0.60 -0.29
N HIS A 148 -28.74 0.20 0.60
CA HIS A 148 -30.16 0.05 0.25
C HIS A 148 -30.78 1.35 -0.29
N VAL A 149 -30.43 2.52 0.24
CA VAL A 149 -30.87 3.83 -0.30
C VAL A 149 -30.34 4.08 -1.71
N LEU A 150 -29.12 3.63 -2.02
CA LEU A 150 -28.56 3.65 -3.39
C LEU A 150 -29.25 2.60 -4.29
N GLY A 151 -29.56 1.42 -3.78
CA GLY A 151 -30.31 0.37 -4.47
C GLY A 151 -31.69 0.85 -4.89
N GLU A 152 -32.45 1.46 -3.98
CA GLU A 152 -33.77 2.07 -4.26
C GLU A 152 -33.67 3.08 -5.42
N ALA A 153 -32.62 3.90 -5.46
CA ALA A 153 -32.41 4.86 -6.55
C ALA A 153 -32.00 4.17 -7.88
N MET A 154 -31.16 3.14 -7.82
CA MET A 154 -30.71 2.37 -8.99
C MET A 154 -31.86 1.58 -9.64
N GLU A 155 -32.77 1.02 -8.84
CA GLU A 155 -33.97 0.36 -9.32
C GLU A 155 -34.99 1.37 -9.87
N ASN A 156 -35.38 2.40 -9.10
CA ASN A 156 -36.46 3.31 -9.50
C ASN A 156 -36.10 4.27 -10.66
N TYR A 157 -34.87 4.78 -10.73
CA TYR A 157 -34.48 5.76 -11.76
C TYR A 157 -33.83 5.13 -12.99
N TYR A 158 -33.17 3.98 -12.86
CA TYR A 158 -32.43 3.35 -13.96
C TYR A 158 -32.98 1.98 -14.39
N GLY A 159 -33.88 1.38 -13.60
CA GLY A 159 -34.45 0.06 -13.89
C GLY A 159 -33.43 -1.08 -13.81
N GLY A 160 -32.36 -0.90 -13.03
CA GLY A 160 -31.33 -1.91 -12.87
C GLY A 160 -31.78 -3.03 -11.93
N CYS A 161 -31.65 -4.29 -12.36
CA CYS A 161 -31.90 -5.44 -11.50
C CYS A 161 -30.82 -5.49 -10.42
N LEU A 162 -31.21 -5.21 -9.16
CA LEU A 162 -30.29 -5.17 -8.02
C LEU A 162 -29.65 -6.54 -7.73
N CYS A 163 -28.34 -6.54 -7.53
CA CYS A 163 -27.54 -7.72 -7.23
C CYS A 163 -27.04 -7.69 -5.78
N TYR A 164 -25.77 -7.35 -5.54
CA TYR A 164 -25.16 -7.33 -4.20
C TYR A 164 -24.91 -5.88 -3.73
N GLY A 165 -25.24 -5.59 -2.47
CA GLY A 165 -25.08 -4.25 -1.86
C GLY A 165 -24.38 -4.25 -0.48
N PRO A 166 -23.15 -4.77 -0.35
CA PRO A 166 -22.48 -4.87 0.95
C PRO A 166 -21.84 -3.52 1.38
N PRO A 167 -21.60 -3.33 2.69
CA PRO A 167 -20.62 -2.35 3.15
C PRO A 167 -19.21 -2.81 2.76
N ILE A 168 -18.26 -1.87 2.73
CA ILE A 168 -16.83 -2.11 2.56
C ILE A 168 -16.05 -1.23 3.53
N GLU A 169 -14.75 -1.48 3.66
CA GLU A 169 -13.85 -0.56 4.36
C GLU A 169 -14.00 0.86 3.77
N ASN A 170 -14.37 1.84 4.61
CA ASN A 170 -14.63 3.22 4.20
C ASN A 170 -15.73 3.40 3.12
N GLY A 171 -16.85 2.66 3.21
CA GLY A 171 -18.06 2.97 2.44
C GLY A 171 -18.95 1.77 2.11
N PHE A 172 -19.56 1.80 0.92
CA PHE A 172 -20.38 0.71 0.38
C PHE A 172 -20.33 0.69 -1.16
N TYR A 173 -20.85 -0.38 -1.75
CA TYR A 173 -21.22 -0.38 -3.17
C TYR A 173 -22.57 -1.05 -3.40
N TYR A 174 -23.15 -0.84 -4.59
CA TYR A 174 -24.19 -1.72 -5.13
C TYR A 174 -23.82 -2.17 -6.54
N ASP A 175 -24.08 -3.43 -6.83
CA ASP A 175 -24.08 -3.99 -8.17
C ASP A 175 -25.52 -4.00 -8.72
N MET A 176 -25.71 -3.54 -9.95
CA MET A 176 -26.92 -3.79 -10.74
C MET A 176 -26.58 -4.42 -12.09
N TYR A 177 -27.45 -5.30 -12.57
CA TYR A 177 -27.48 -5.66 -13.98
C TYR A 177 -28.38 -4.68 -14.73
N MET A 178 -27.91 -4.19 -15.88
CA MET A 178 -28.71 -3.39 -16.81
C MET A 178 -28.71 -4.08 -18.17
N GLU A 179 -29.87 -4.60 -18.58
CA GLU A 179 -30.08 -5.00 -19.96
C GLU A 179 -30.23 -3.77 -20.87
N LYS A 180 -30.14 -3.93 -22.20
CA LYS A 180 -29.99 -2.79 -23.13
C LYS A 180 -31.23 -1.86 -23.17
N ARG A 181 -31.22 -0.84 -22.29
CA ARG A 181 -32.14 0.32 -22.25
C ARG A 181 -33.62 0.02 -21.95
N TYR A 182 -33.94 -1.07 -21.26
CA TYR A 182 -35.31 -1.34 -20.80
C TYR A 182 -35.37 -1.67 -19.31
N ILE A 183 -36.39 -1.13 -18.66
CA ILE A 183 -36.66 -1.25 -17.22
C ILE A 183 -37.40 -2.56 -16.98
N LEU A 184 -36.76 -3.54 -16.34
CA LEU A 184 -37.41 -4.76 -15.86
C LEU A 184 -38.09 -4.46 -14.53
N LYS A 185 -39.42 -4.33 -14.52
CA LYS A 185 -40.17 -3.80 -13.37
C LYS A 185 -40.74 -4.84 -12.40
N ASP A 186 -40.88 -6.09 -12.84
CA ASP A 186 -41.70 -7.08 -12.13
C ASP A 186 -40.97 -8.40 -11.80
N TYR A 187 -39.70 -8.58 -12.21
CA TYR A 187 -38.93 -9.80 -11.91
C TYR A 187 -37.41 -9.59 -11.88
N ASN A 188 -36.78 -9.80 -10.72
CA ASN A 188 -35.32 -9.75 -10.56
C ASN A 188 -34.71 -11.16 -10.51
N LYS A 189 -34.19 -11.62 -11.65
CA LYS A 189 -33.56 -12.95 -11.79
C LYS A 189 -32.40 -13.20 -10.82
N PHE A 190 -31.65 -12.16 -10.41
CA PHE A 190 -30.48 -12.30 -9.55
C PHE A 190 -30.85 -12.52 -8.08
N LYS A 191 -31.96 -11.94 -7.62
CA LYS A 191 -32.50 -12.19 -6.27
C LYS A 191 -33.10 -13.59 -6.16
N CYS A 192 -33.81 -14.04 -7.20
CA CYS A 192 -34.27 -15.43 -7.29
C CYS A 192 -33.08 -16.42 -7.31
N ARG A 193 -31.99 -16.07 -8.02
CA ARG A 193 -30.75 -16.83 -8.03
C ARG A 193 -30.09 -16.91 -6.64
N ILE A 194 -30.02 -15.80 -5.89
CA ILE A 194 -29.52 -15.77 -4.51
C ILE A 194 -30.36 -16.66 -3.56
N LEU A 195 -31.69 -16.67 -3.69
CA LEU A 195 -32.54 -17.60 -2.94
C LEU A 195 -32.14 -19.06 -3.22
N ASN A 196 -32.13 -19.45 -4.49
CA ASN A 196 -31.90 -20.84 -4.90
C ASN A 196 -30.47 -21.34 -4.65
N GLU A 197 -29.46 -20.46 -4.71
CA GLU A 197 -28.04 -20.83 -4.54
C GLU A 197 -27.53 -20.65 -3.11
N LYS A 198 -28.16 -19.80 -2.27
CA LYS A 198 -27.58 -19.31 -1.00
C LYS A 198 -28.54 -19.21 0.19
N VAL A 199 -29.79 -19.67 0.05
CA VAL A 199 -30.72 -19.85 1.17
C VAL A 199 -30.99 -21.34 1.37
N ASP A 200 -30.31 -21.89 2.37
CA ASP A 200 -30.37 -23.27 2.88
C ASP A 200 -31.51 -23.51 3.89
N THR A 201 -32.18 -22.43 4.30
CA THR A 201 -33.08 -22.35 5.44
C THR A 201 -34.54 -22.23 4.99
N PRO A 202 -35.53 -22.81 5.72
CA PRO A 202 -36.94 -22.77 5.31
C PRO A 202 -37.54 -21.37 5.16
N THR A 203 -36.92 -20.36 5.76
CA THR A 203 -37.34 -18.96 5.75
C THR A 203 -36.11 -18.05 5.74
N THR A 204 -36.13 -17.01 4.91
CA THR A 204 -35.18 -15.89 4.99
C THR A 204 -35.92 -14.59 5.28
N THR A 205 -35.22 -13.62 5.84
CA THR A 205 -35.70 -12.25 6.06
C THR A 205 -35.68 -11.42 4.77
N VAL A 206 -36.50 -10.37 4.76
CA VAL A 206 -36.48 -9.29 3.76
C VAL A 206 -36.42 -7.94 4.49
N TYR A 207 -35.61 -7.02 3.98
CA TYR A 207 -35.59 -5.63 4.42
C TYR A 207 -36.52 -4.80 3.53
N ARG A 208 -37.19 -3.80 4.12
CA ARG A 208 -38.09 -2.90 3.39
C ARG A 208 -37.76 -1.44 3.70
N CYS A 209 -37.43 -0.68 2.66
CA CYS A 209 -37.19 0.76 2.72
C CYS A 209 -38.21 1.46 1.82
N GLY A 210 -39.34 1.90 2.39
CA GLY A 210 -40.43 2.52 1.63
C GLY A 210 -40.98 1.59 0.53
N PRO A 211 -40.79 1.92 -0.77
CA PRO A 211 -41.15 1.04 -1.88
C PRO A 211 -40.15 -0.12 -2.10
N LEU A 212 -38.86 0.06 -1.78
CA LEU A 212 -37.85 -0.99 -1.96
C LEU A 212 -38.12 -2.17 -0.99
N ILE A 213 -38.03 -3.39 -1.53
CA ILE A 213 -37.93 -4.63 -0.77
C ILE A 213 -36.69 -5.35 -1.28
N ASP A 214 -35.76 -5.71 -0.39
CA ASP A 214 -34.59 -6.52 -0.77
C ASP A 214 -34.34 -7.69 0.19
N LEU A 215 -33.72 -8.74 -0.33
CA LEU A 215 -33.22 -9.89 0.42
C LEU A 215 -32.03 -9.48 1.28
N CYS A 216 -32.27 -9.29 2.58
CA CYS A 216 -31.20 -9.04 3.55
C CYS A 216 -31.51 -9.61 4.93
N ARG A 217 -30.45 -9.98 5.66
CA ARG A 217 -30.46 -10.43 7.05
C ARG A 217 -30.27 -9.31 8.07
N GLY A 218 -29.94 -8.09 7.61
CA GLY A 218 -29.71 -6.94 8.47
C GLY A 218 -28.48 -7.07 9.38
N PRO A 219 -28.43 -6.33 10.49
CA PRO A 219 -29.41 -5.31 10.88
C PRO A 219 -29.24 -4.00 10.08
N HIS A 220 -30.08 -3.01 10.36
CA HIS A 220 -30.16 -1.73 9.64
C HIS A 220 -30.25 -0.51 10.57
N VAL A 221 -30.02 0.69 10.02
CA VAL A 221 -30.26 1.94 10.75
C VAL A 221 -31.74 2.19 10.90
N ARG A 222 -32.16 2.64 12.08
CA ARG A 222 -33.56 2.85 12.49
C ARG A 222 -34.46 3.54 11.46
N HIS A 223 -33.92 4.52 10.73
CA HIS A 223 -34.62 5.18 9.63
C HIS A 223 -33.60 5.87 8.70
N THR A 224 -33.91 5.95 7.40
CA THR A 224 -33.08 6.63 6.40
C THR A 224 -32.73 8.07 6.76
N GLY A 225 -33.59 8.76 7.54
CA GLY A 225 -33.31 10.09 8.08
C GLY A 225 -32.08 10.19 9.02
N LYS A 226 -31.43 9.09 9.42
CA LYS A 226 -30.10 9.09 10.04
C LYS A 226 -29.00 9.46 9.01
N ILE A 227 -29.23 9.18 7.73
CA ILE A 227 -28.29 9.42 6.63
C ILE A 227 -28.39 10.88 6.17
N LYS A 228 -27.52 11.74 6.71
CA LYS A 228 -27.52 13.20 6.44
C LYS A 228 -26.65 13.60 5.26
N ALA A 229 -25.56 12.88 5.02
CA ALA A 229 -24.68 13.07 3.89
C ALA A 229 -24.45 11.74 3.17
N LEU A 230 -24.55 11.74 1.84
CA LEU A 230 -24.28 10.60 0.97
C LEU A 230 -23.65 11.13 -0.33
N LYS A 231 -22.60 10.47 -0.81
CA LYS A 231 -21.90 10.84 -2.05
C LYS A 231 -21.51 9.60 -2.84
N ILE A 232 -21.74 9.65 -4.16
CA ILE A 232 -21.25 8.63 -5.10
C ILE A 232 -19.81 8.97 -5.47
N VAL A 233 -18.90 8.00 -5.38
CA VAL A 233 -17.45 8.24 -5.42
C VAL A 233 -16.75 7.61 -6.62
N LYS A 234 -17.29 6.51 -7.16
CA LYS A 234 -16.72 5.75 -8.28
C LYS A 234 -17.80 4.88 -8.92
N ASN A 235 -17.66 4.61 -10.22
CA ASN A 235 -18.32 3.49 -10.91
C ASN A 235 -17.27 2.53 -11.50
N SER A 236 -17.65 1.27 -11.69
CA SER A 236 -16.87 0.29 -12.48
C SER A 236 -17.79 -0.82 -13.01
N SER A 237 -17.30 -1.65 -13.93
CA SER A 237 -17.90 -2.97 -14.17
C SER A 237 -17.41 -4.00 -13.15
N THR A 238 -18.11 -5.12 -13.06
CA THR A 238 -17.68 -6.39 -12.46
C THR A 238 -18.43 -7.53 -13.15
N TYR A 239 -18.26 -8.77 -12.70
CA TYR A 239 -19.01 -9.94 -13.19
C TYR A 239 -19.75 -10.64 -12.04
N TRP A 240 -20.83 -11.36 -12.33
CA TRP A 240 -21.52 -12.17 -11.32
C TRP A 240 -20.54 -13.18 -10.68
N GLU A 241 -20.42 -13.12 -9.35
CA GLU A 241 -19.42 -13.87 -8.55
C GLU A 241 -17.95 -13.70 -8.98
N GLY A 242 -17.62 -12.64 -9.74
CA GLY A 242 -16.28 -12.41 -10.28
C GLY A 242 -15.89 -13.34 -11.44
N LYS A 243 -16.80 -14.23 -11.88
CA LYS A 243 -16.58 -15.21 -12.96
C LYS A 243 -16.71 -14.52 -14.32
N ALA A 244 -15.60 -14.41 -15.06
CA ALA A 244 -15.52 -13.56 -16.27
C ALA A 244 -16.38 -14.02 -17.46
N ASP A 245 -16.91 -15.24 -17.39
CA ASP A 245 -17.86 -15.88 -18.31
C ASP A 245 -19.34 -15.58 -17.99
N MET A 246 -19.64 -15.05 -16.79
CA MET A 246 -21.00 -14.71 -16.34
C MET A 246 -21.41 -13.27 -16.72
N GLU A 247 -22.64 -12.86 -16.39
CA GLU A 247 -23.14 -11.52 -16.72
C GLU A 247 -22.28 -10.40 -16.11
N THR A 248 -21.94 -9.41 -16.94
CA THR A 248 -21.32 -8.16 -16.50
C THR A 248 -22.33 -7.30 -15.73
N LEU A 249 -21.93 -6.84 -14.54
CA LEU A 249 -22.70 -5.97 -13.66
C LEU A 249 -22.08 -4.57 -13.64
N GLN A 250 -22.91 -3.55 -13.43
CA GLN A 250 -22.49 -2.18 -13.16
C GLN A 250 -22.40 -1.95 -11.65
N ARG A 251 -21.18 -1.76 -11.15
CA ARG A 251 -20.90 -1.41 -9.75
C ARG A 251 -20.88 0.09 -9.56
N ILE A 252 -21.59 0.59 -8.54
CA ILE A 252 -21.61 1.98 -8.10
C ILE A 252 -21.14 2.03 -6.64
N TYR A 253 -20.10 2.81 -6.34
CA TYR A 253 -19.55 2.97 -5.00
C TYR A 253 -20.07 4.25 -4.35
N GLY A 254 -20.42 4.17 -3.07
CA GLY A 254 -20.90 5.29 -2.26
C GLY A 254 -20.18 5.39 -0.92
N ILE A 255 -20.24 6.59 -0.34
CA ILE A 255 -19.88 6.88 1.06
C ILE A 255 -21.02 7.70 1.68
N SER A 256 -21.22 7.56 2.98
CA SER A 256 -22.22 8.33 3.72
C SER A 256 -21.81 8.54 5.17
N PHE A 257 -22.34 9.61 5.77
CA PHE A 257 -22.04 10.04 7.14
C PHE A 257 -23.28 10.64 7.84
N PRO A 258 -23.38 10.50 9.19
CA PRO A 258 -24.49 11.06 9.96
C PRO A 258 -24.42 12.59 10.05
N GLU A 259 -23.31 13.21 9.66
CA GLU A 259 -23.14 14.67 9.60
C GLU A 259 -22.47 15.14 8.31
N ASN A 260 -22.90 16.31 7.82
CA ASN A 260 -22.23 17.05 6.75
C ASN A 260 -20.81 17.53 7.13
N LYS A 261 -20.47 17.58 8.43
CA LYS A 261 -19.12 17.90 8.91
C LYS A 261 -18.15 16.76 8.59
N MET A 262 -18.49 15.53 8.97
CA MET A 262 -17.71 14.33 8.68
C MET A 262 -17.52 14.12 7.17
N MET A 263 -18.54 14.41 6.36
CA MET A 263 -18.43 14.37 4.90
C MET A 263 -17.32 15.29 4.38
N LYS A 264 -17.22 16.53 4.87
CA LYS A 264 -16.17 17.49 4.48
C LYS A 264 -14.79 17.09 5.00
N GLU A 265 -14.73 16.51 6.19
CA GLU A 265 -13.48 15.99 6.78
C GLU A 265 -12.94 14.81 5.97
N TRP A 266 -13.82 13.89 5.53
CA TRP A 266 -13.50 12.84 4.57
C TRP A 266 -13.10 13.41 3.20
N GLU A 267 -13.79 14.41 2.67
CA GLU A 267 -13.45 15.02 1.37
C GLU A 267 -12.06 15.65 1.37
N LYS A 268 -11.71 16.40 2.41
CA LYS A 268 -10.37 16.99 2.62
C LYS A 268 -9.31 15.90 2.73
N PHE A 269 -9.57 14.86 3.51
CA PHE A 269 -8.68 13.70 3.65
C PHE A 269 -8.48 12.95 2.31
N GLN A 270 -9.52 12.81 1.50
CA GLN A 270 -9.42 12.21 0.15
C GLN A 270 -8.66 13.10 -0.84
N GLU A 271 -8.68 14.42 -0.68
CA GLU A 271 -7.84 15.34 -1.46
C GLU A 271 -6.37 15.26 -1.04
N GLU A 272 -6.09 15.19 0.26
CA GLU A 272 -4.75 14.95 0.80
C GLU A 272 -4.19 13.58 0.35
N ALA A 273 -5.02 12.54 0.36
CA ALA A 273 -4.67 11.22 -0.16
C ALA A 273 -4.33 11.24 -1.66
N LYS A 274 -5.13 11.92 -2.49
CA LYS A 274 -4.85 12.06 -3.94
C LYS A 274 -3.57 12.86 -4.23
N ASN A 275 -3.21 13.80 -3.36
CA ASN A 275 -1.96 14.54 -3.46
C ASN A 275 -0.74 13.72 -3.00
N ARG A 276 -0.94 12.71 -2.15
CA ARG A 276 0.09 11.77 -1.70
C ARG A 276 0.26 10.54 -2.60
N ASP A 277 -0.69 10.24 -3.49
CA ASP A 277 -0.67 9.04 -4.36
C ASP A 277 0.67 8.83 -5.06
N HIS A 278 1.30 7.67 -4.84
CA HIS A 278 2.65 7.38 -5.34
C HIS A 278 2.75 7.45 -6.87
N ARG A 279 1.63 7.28 -7.60
CA ARG A 279 1.59 7.35 -9.07
C ARG A 279 1.59 8.80 -9.55
N LYS A 280 1.06 9.73 -8.75
CA LYS A 280 1.17 11.17 -8.98
C LYS A 280 2.61 11.61 -8.70
N ILE A 281 3.12 11.33 -7.50
CA ILE A 281 4.50 11.68 -7.10
C ILE A 281 5.52 11.08 -8.06
N GLY A 282 5.39 9.80 -8.40
CA GLY A 282 6.30 9.09 -9.29
C GLY A 282 6.36 9.66 -10.72
N LYS A 283 5.29 10.32 -11.17
CA LYS A 283 5.27 11.08 -12.42
C LYS A 283 5.85 12.49 -12.25
N GLU A 284 5.47 13.20 -11.19
CA GLU A 284 5.89 14.58 -10.93
C GLU A 284 7.37 14.71 -10.57
N GLN A 285 7.98 13.66 -10.00
CA GLN A 285 9.40 13.56 -9.67
C GLN A 285 10.21 12.68 -10.63
N GLU A 286 9.60 12.22 -11.74
CA GLU A 286 10.26 11.38 -12.77
C GLU A 286 10.93 10.12 -12.19
N LEU A 287 10.23 9.42 -11.29
CA LEU A 287 10.75 8.22 -10.63
C LEU A 287 10.51 6.96 -11.47
N PHE A 288 9.33 6.82 -12.09
CA PHE A 288 8.97 5.64 -12.85
C PHE A 288 7.80 5.87 -13.83
N PHE A 289 7.63 4.93 -14.76
CA PHE A 289 6.42 4.79 -15.57
C PHE A 289 6.02 3.32 -15.77
N PHE A 290 4.84 3.10 -16.35
CA PHE A 290 4.36 1.79 -16.78
C PHE A 290 4.00 1.87 -18.27
N HIS A 291 4.06 0.74 -18.99
CA HIS A 291 3.79 0.67 -20.42
C HIS A 291 3.03 -0.61 -20.79
N ASP A 292 2.08 -0.52 -21.73
CA ASP A 292 1.14 -1.61 -22.04
C ASP A 292 1.81 -2.85 -22.68
N LEU A 293 3.05 -2.72 -23.15
CA LEU A 293 3.88 -3.85 -23.61
C LEU A 293 4.50 -4.68 -22.45
N SER A 294 4.45 -4.19 -21.21
CA SER A 294 4.80 -4.96 -20.01
C SER A 294 3.86 -4.55 -18.86
N PRO A 295 2.56 -4.90 -18.96
CA PRO A 295 1.55 -4.43 -18.03
C PRO A 295 1.83 -5.00 -16.64
N GLY A 296 1.85 -4.13 -15.63
CA GLY A 296 2.22 -4.50 -14.25
C GLY A 296 3.72 -4.63 -14.00
N SER A 297 4.59 -4.35 -14.97
CA SER A 297 6.04 -4.22 -14.78
C SER A 297 6.44 -2.75 -14.77
N CYS A 298 7.17 -2.33 -13.74
CA CYS A 298 7.60 -0.95 -13.58
C CYS A 298 8.88 -0.65 -14.40
N PHE A 299 8.89 0.48 -15.10
CA PHE A 299 10.09 1.08 -15.67
C PHE A 299 10.59 2.17 -14.72
N PHE A 300 11.62 1.87 -13.92
CA PHE A 300 12.29 2.87 -13.09
C PHE A 300 13.16 3.80 -13.94
N LEU A 301 12.93 5.09 -13.81
CA LEU A 301 13.74 6.17 -14.36
C LEU A 301 14.94 6.45 -13.42
N PRO A 302 15.98 7.21 -13.82
CA PRO A 302 17.22 7.34 -13.03
C PRO A 302 17.01 7.73 -11.55
N LYS A 303 16.06 8.63 -11.27
CA LYS A 303 15.69 9.06 -9.91
C LYS A 303 15.03 7.93 -9.10
N GLY A 304 14.17 7.12 -9.70
CA GLY A 304 13.53 5.97 -9.05
C GLY A 304 14.46 4.76 -8.92
N ALA A 305 15.35 4.54 -9.89
CA ALA A 305 16.37 3.50 -9.84
C ALA A 305 17.38 3.77 -8.71
N LEU A 306 17.70 5.04 -8.45
CA LEU A 306 18.49 5.44 -7.29
C LEU A 306 17.78 5.13 -5.95
N LEU A 307 16.50 5.45 -5.81
CA LEU A 307 15.70 5.09 -4.62
C LEU A 307 15.69 3.57 -4.41
N TYR A 308 15.45 2.81 -5.48
CA TYR A 308 15.43 1.35 -5.50
C TYR A 308 16.76 0.76 -5.03
N ASN A 309 17.89 1.21 -5.60
CA ASN A 309 19.21 0.74 -5.22
C ASN A 309 19.55 1.15 -3.78
N THR A 310 19.26 2.38 -3.37
CA THR A 310 19.54 2.85 -1.99
C THR A 310 18.79 2.03 -0.93
N LEU A 311 17.54 1.62 -1.21
CA LEU A 311 16.78 0.71 -0.34
C LEU A 311 17.34 -0.73 -0.36
N MET A 312 17.78 -1.20 -1.53
CA MET A 312 18.39 -2.52 -1.71
C MET A 312 19.72 -2.64 -0.97
N ASP A 313 20.62 -1.66 -1.11
CA ASP A 313 21.92 -1.62 -0.45
C ASP A 313 21.75 -1.50 1.07
N PHE A 314 20.83 -0.64 1.54
CA PHE A 314 20.46 -0.55 2.95
C PHE A 314 20.02 -1.91 3.52
N ILE A 315 19.05 -2.60 2.91
CA ILE A 315 18.55 -3.86 3.47
C ILE A 315 19.60 -4.98 3.39
N LYS A 316 20.45 -4.99 2.36
CA LYS A 316 21.62 -5.88 2.24
C LYS A 316 22.60 -5.70 3.39
N GLU A 317 22.94 -4.47 3.79
CA GLU A 317 23.76 -4.22 4.97
C GLU A 317 23.12 -4.80 6.24
N GLU A 318 21.82 -4.57 6.45
CA GLU A 318 21.10 -5.05 7.62
C GLU A 318 21.03 -6.58 7.68
N TYR A 319 20.91 -7.24 6.51
CA TYR A 319 21.02 -8.69 6.37
C TYR A 319 22.44 -9.19 6.71
N HIS A 320 23.47 -8.54 6.17
CA HIS A 320 24.87 -8.89 6.43
C HIS A 320 25.24 -8.80 7.92
N ARG A 321 24.86 -7.71 8.59
CA ARG A 321 25.09 -7.52 10.05
C ARG A 321 24.39 -8.57 10.92
N ARG A 322 23.47 -9.35 10.37
CA ARG A 322 22.69 -10.40 11.07
C ARG A 322 23.05 -11.82 10.58
N ASN A 323 24.23 -11.98 10.00
CA ASN A 323 24.79 -13.26 9.56
C ASN A 323 23.87 -14.04 8.59
N PHE A 324 23.26 -13.33 7.64
CA PHE A 324 22.67 -13.94 6.45
C PHE A 324 23.70 -13.99 5.31
N THR A 325 23.71 -15.10 4.60
CA THR A 325 24.51 -15.27 3.37
C THR A 325 23.66 -14.89 2.17
N GLU A 326 24.09 -13.90 1.38
CA GLU A 326 23.44 -13.61 0.11
C GLU A 326 23.68 -14.75 -0.90
N VAL A 327 22.61 -15.15 -1.60
CA VAL A 327 22.63 -16.14 -2.67
C VAL A 327 21.90 -15.63 -3.91
N VAL A 328 22.27 -16.16 -5.07
CA VAL A 328 21.60 -15.88 -6.34
C VAL A 328 21.04 -17.19 -6.89
N SER A 329 19.72 -17.26 -7.03
CA SER A 329 19.02 -18.41 -7.61
C SER A 329 18.41 -18.11 -8.99
N PRO A 330 18.31 -19.11 -9.90
CA PRO A 330 17.68 -18.95 -11.22
C PRO A 330 16.29 -18.30 -11.20
N ASN A 331 15.95 -17.59 -12.28
CA ASN A 331 14.63 -16.98 -12.45
C ASN A 331 13.60 -17.93 -13.11
N ILE A 332 14.07 -19.00 -13.76
CA ILE A 332 13.26 -19.97 -14.54
C ILE A 332 13.53 -21.36 -13.98
N TYR A 333 12.46 -22.14 -13.78
CA TYR A 333 12.53 -23.55 -13.36
C TYR A 333 11.51 -24.40 -14.10
N ASN A 334 11.80 -25.70 -14.26
CA ASN A 334 10.85 -26.70 -14.74
C ASN A 334 9.70 -26.89 -13.73
N SER A 335 8.47 -27.16 -14.22
CA SER A 335 7.25 -27.35 -13.43
C SER A 335 7.40 -28.34 -12.27
N LYS A 336 8.21 -29.40 -12.45
CA LYS A 336 8.53 -30.43 -11.46
C LYS A 336 9.01 -29.87 -10.11
N LEU A 337 9.68 -28.72 -10.10
CA LEU A 337 10.09 -28.06 -8.85
C LEU A 337 8.88 -27.55 -8.06
N TRP A 338 7.93 -26.93 -8.77
CA TRP A 338 6.71 -26.39 -8.19
C TRP A 338 5.77 -27.51 -7.76
N GLU A 339 5.68 -28.59 -8.55
CA GLU A 339 4.93 -29.81 -8.23
C GLU A 339 5.43 -30.49 -6.94
N ALA A 340 6.76 -30.69 -6.81
CA ALA A 340 7.36 -31.23 -5.60
C ALA A 340 7.08 -30.34 -4.38
N SER A 341 7.24 -29.03 -4.55
CA SER A 341 6.98 -28.04 -3.49
C SER A 341 5.51 -27.90 -3.08
N GLY A 342 4.55 -28.40 -3.87
CA GLY A 342 3.10 -28.21 -3.67
C GLY A 342 2.54 -26.92 -4.26
N HIS A 343 3.39 -25.97 -4.66
CA HIS A 343 2.94 -24.69 -5.22
C HIS A 343 2.29 -24.82 -6.60
N TRP A 344 2.56 -25.88 -7.38
CA TRP A 344 1.86 -26.09 -8.65
C TRP A 344 0.36 -26.33 -8.44
N GLN A 345 0.00 -27.10 -7.41
CA GLN A 345 -1.37 -27.48 -7.09
C GLN A 345 -2.19 -26.33 -6.46
N HIS A 346 -1.54 -25.33 -5.86
CA HIS A 346 -2.19 -24.23 -5.14
C HIS A 346 -1.96 -22.84 -5.78
N TYR A 347 -1.05 -22.70 -6.74
CA TYR A 347 -0.59 -21.38 -7.22
C TYR A 347 -0.33 -21.29 -8.73
N SER A 348 -0.39 -22.38 -9.51
CA SER A 348 -0.02 -22.39 -10.94
C SER A 348 -0.78 -21.35 -11.79
N GLU A 349 -2.07 -21.10 -11.53
CA GLU A 349 -2.86 -20.06 -12.21
C GLU A 349 -2.24 -18.65 -12.08
N ASN A 350 -1.56 -18.40 -10.96
CA ASN A 350 -0.89 -17.13 -10.64
C ASN A 350 0.61 -17.13 -11.03
N MET A 351 1.06 -18.09 -11.86
CA MET A 351 2.42 -18.18 -12.38
C MET A 351 2.49 -17.83 -13.87
N PHE A 352 3.66 -17.37 -14.32
CA PHE A 352 3.95 -17.24 -15.74
C PHE A 352 4.68 -18.50 -16.22
N SER A 353 3.94 -19.42 -16.83
CA SER A 353 4.45 -20.66 -17.43
C SER A 353 4.57 -20.58 -18.95
N PHE A 354 5.49 -21.35 -19.52
CA PHE A 354 5.72 -21.50 -20.95
C PHE A 354 6.30 -22.89 -21.25
N GLU A 355 6.08 -23.40 -22.47
CA GLU A 355 6.69 -24.66 -22.91
C GLU A 355 8.10 -24.43 -23.46
N SER A 356 9.02 -25.35 -23.15
CA SER A 356 10.34 -25.43 -23.78
C SER A 356 10.77 -26.89 -23.84
N GLU A 357 11.28 -27.33 -24.99
CA GLU A 357 11.73 -28.73 -25.23
C GLU A 357 10.68 -29.83 -24.90
N LYS A 358 9.39 -29.48 -24.96
CA LYS A 358 8.20 -30.29 -24.54
C LYS A 358 8.02 -30.46 -23.03
N GLU A 359 8.79 -29.74 -22.21
CA GLU A 359 8.52 -29.60 -20.78
C GLU A 359 7.87 -28.24 -20.48
N THR A 360 7.09 -28.16 -19.40
CA THR A 360 6.59 -26.87 -18.90
C THR A 360 7.63 -26.24 -17.97
N PHE A 361 8.00 -25.00 -18.24
CA PHE A 361 8.82 -24.15 -17.39
C PHE A 361 7.97 -23.00 -16.85
N ALA A 362 8.41 -22.38 -15.75
CA ALA A 362 7.79 -21.16 -15.23
C ALA A 362 8.81 -20.22 -14.60
N LEU A 363 8.49 -18.92 -14.63
CA LEU A 363 9.18 -17.90 -13.86
C LEU A 363 8.89 -18.07 -12.36
N LYS A 364 9.88 -17.86 -11.50
CA LYS A 364 9.71 -18.05 -10.04
C LYS A 364 8.73 -17.01 -9.41
N PRO A 365 7.70 -17.44 -8.66
CA PRO A 365 6.81 -16.56 -7.91
C PRO A 365 7.28 -16.29 -6.46
N MET A 366 8.32 -17.01 -6.03
CA MET A 366 8.95 -17.05 -4.70
C MET A 366 10.31 -17.77 -4.79
N ASN A 367 11.24 -17.55 -3.85
CA ASN A 367 12.58 -18.18 -3.90
C ASN A 367 12.68 -19.53 -3.16
N CYS A 368 11.74 -19.85 -2.25
CA CYS A 368 11.86 -20.96 -1.29
C CYS A 368 12.20 -22.34 -1.89
N PRO A 369 11.54 -22.83 -2.96
CA PRO A 369 11.89 -24.11 -3.58
C PRO A 369 13.33 -24.14 -4.13
N GLY A 370 13.84 -23.02 -4.64
CA GLY A 370 15.25 -22.89 -5.04
C GLY A 370 16.20 -23.00 -3.85
N HIS A 371 15.84 -22.42 -2.70
CA HIS A 371 16.64 -22.49 -1.48
C HIS A 371 16.64 -23.89 -0.86
N CYS A 372 15.55 -24.64 -1.02
CA CYS A 372 15.50 -26.07 -0.65
C CYS A 372 16.52 -26.89 -1.44
N LEU A 373 16.66 -26.65 -2.75
CA LEU A 373 17.71 -27.28 -3.57
C LEU A 373 19.13 -26.91 -3.08
N MET A 374 19.35 -25.64 -2.73
CA MET A 374 20.63 -25.17 -2.17
C MET A 374 20.96 -25.79 -0.81
N PHE A 375 19.95 -26.01 0.04
CA PHE A 375 20.13 -26.77 1.28
C PHE A 375 20.57 -28.20 0.96
N SER A 376 19.83 -28.91 0.11
CA SER A 376 20.07 -30.34 -0.22
C SER A 376 21.33 -30.62 -1.04
N HIS A 377 21.94 -29.60 -1.67
CA HIS A 377 23.10 -29.76 -2.55
C HIS A 377 24.29 -30.49 -1.92
N ARG A 378 24.47 -30.41 -0.59
CA ARG A 378 25.42 -31.23 0.16
C ARG A 378 24.85 -31.63 1.54
N PRO A 379 25.37 -32.70 2.17
CA PRO A 379 25.06 -33.02 3.57
C PRO A 379 25.28 -31.84 4.50
N ARG A 380 24.43 -31.72 5.52
CA ARG A 380 24.42 -30.64 6.52
C ARG A 380 24.66 -31.19 7.92
N SER A 381 25.44 -30.50 8.73
CA SER A 381 25.57 -30.78 10.17
C SER A 381 24.66 -29.87 10.99
N TRP A 382 24.21 -30.33 12.16
CA TRP A 382 23.59 -29.46 13.18
C TRP A 382 24.44 -28.23 13.52
N ARG A 383 25.78 -28.34 13.38
CA ARG A 383 26.73 -27.24 13.59
C ARG A 383 26.62 -26.10 12.56
N GLU A 384 25.90 -26.31 11.46
CA GLU A 384 25.58 -25.27 10.46
C GLU A 384 24.24 -24.57 10.75
N MET A 385 23.44 -25.06 11.72
CA MET A 385 22.12 -24.50 12.02
C MET A 385 22.24 -23.41 13.11
N PRO A 386 21.66 -22.21 12.93
CA PRO A 386 20.76 -21.82 11.85
C PRO A 386 21.51 -21.39 10.57
N LEU A 387 21.16 -21.97 9.43
CA LEU A 387 21.66 -21.58 8.11
C LEU A 387 20.71 -20.53 7.51
N ARG A 388 21.21 -19.31 7.32
CA ARG A 388 20.42 -18.16 6.86
C ARG A 388 20.79 -17.77 5.42
N LEU A 389 19.87 -17.94 4.48
CA LEU A 389 20.04 -17.56 3.07
C LEU A 389 19.16 -16.35 2.73
N ALA A 390 19.70 -15.32 2.08
CA ALA A 390 18.97 -14.16 1.58
C ALA A 390 19.11 -14.04 0.05
N ASP A 391 18.03 -13.77 -0.67
CA ASP A 391 17.97 -13.80 -2.13
C ASP A 391 17.13 -12.64 -2.67
N PHE A 392 17.85 -11.63 -3.16
CA PHE A 392 17.26 -10.44 -3.76
C PHE A 392 16.91 -10.66 -5.24
N GLY A 393 16.59 -11.90 -5.63
CA GLY A 393 16.23 -12.28 -6.98
C GLY A 393 14.87 -11.74 -7.44
N VAL A 394 14.67 -11.72 -8.75
CA VAL A 394 13.45 -11.17 -9.36
C VAL A 394 12.33 -12.22 -9.36
N LEU A 395 11.18 -11.83 -8.83
CA LEU A 395 9.99 -12.66 -8.71
C LEU A 395 8.89 -12.20 -9.66
N HIS A 396 8.09 -13.15 -10.14
CA HIS A 396 7.04 -12.91 -11.12
C HIS A 396 5.74 -13.62 -10.74
N ARG A 397 4.62 -12.87 -10.71
CA ARG A 397 3.27 -13.39 -10.42
C ARG A 397 2.30 -12.90 -11.49
N ASN A 398 1.47 -13.79 -12.02
CA ASN A 398 0.50 -13.49 -13.09
C ASN A 398 -0.77 -12.80 -12.53
N GLU A 399 -0.59 -11.71 -11.81
CA GLU A 399 -1.67 -10.89 -11.25
C GLU A 399 -2.67 -10.49 -12.35
N LEU A 400 -3.98 -10.60 -12.07
CA LEU A 400 -5.02 -10.18 -13.02
C LEU A 400 -4.87 -8.69 -13.36
N SER A 401 -4.96 -8.32 -14.64
CA SER A 401 -4.67 -6.96 -15.10
C SER A 401 -5.52 -5.87 -14.41
N GLY A 402 -6.78 -6.18 -14.09
CA GLY A 402 -7.69 -5.28 -13.36
C GLY A 402 -7.37 -5.09 -11.87
N THR A 403 -6.40 -5.81 -11.29
CA THR A 403 -5.98 -5.65 -9.88
C THR A 403 -4.67 -4.86 -9.72
N LEU A 404 -4.00 -4.49 -10.83
CA LEU A 404 -2.71 -3.82 -10.80
C LEU A 404 -2.80 -2.41 -10.19
N GLY A 405 -1.86 -2.09 -9.28
CA GLY A 405 -2.01 -1.01 -8.30
C GLY A 405 -0.94 0.09 -8.40
N GLY A 406 -0.39 0.34 -9.59
CA GLY A 406 0.88 1.05 -9.71
C GLY A 406 2.00 0.18 -9.12
N LEU A 407 2.82 0.73 -8.22
CA LEU A 407 3.88 -0.02 -7.54
C LEU A 407 3.37 -0.94 -6.40
N THR A 408 2.17 -0.72 -5.86
CA THR A 408 1.65 -1.49 -4.71
C THR A 408 1.30 -2.96 -5.04
N ARG A 409 0.90 -3.22 -6.29
CA ARG A 409 0.57 -4.54 -6.84
C ARG A 409 1.01 -4.63 -8.29
N VAL A 410 2.06 -5.42 -8.52
CA VAL A 410 2.86 -5.53 -9.75
C VAL A 410 3.05 -7.00 -10.13
N ARG A 411 3.34 -7.26 -11.41
CA ARG A 411 3.61 -8.59 -11.97
C ARG A 411 5.06 -9.02 -11.86
N ARG A 412 6.00 -8.07 -12.02
CA ARG A 412 7.43 -8.22 -11.69
C ARG A 412 7.70 -7.47 -10.39
N PHE A 413 8.41 -8.10 -9.47
CA PHE A 413 8.90 -7.44 -8.26
C PHE A 413 10.24 -8.02 -7.80
N GLN A 414 10.91 -7.33 -6.88
CA GLN A 414 12.07 -7.84 -6.17
C GLN A 414 11.83 -7.70 -4.67
N GLN A 415 11.99 -8.80 -3.93
CA GLN A 415 11.73 -8.87 -2.49
C GLN A 415 13.04 -8.96 -1.71
N ASP A 416 13.06 -8.44 -0.49
CA ASP A 416 14.16 -8.67 0.46
C ASP A 416 14.03 -10.06 1.12
N ASP A 417 13.92 -11.09 0.28
CA ASP A 417 13.46 -12.44 0.64
C ASP A 417 14.55 -13.28 1.29
N ALA A 418 14.21 -14.02 2.35
CA ALA A 418 15.16 -14.89 3.03
C ALA A 418 14.52 -16.11 3.69
N HIS A 419 15.33 -17.17 3.81
CA HIS A 419 14.96 -18.45 4.39
C HIS A 419 16.00 -18.87 5.44
N ILE A 420 15.54 -19.07 6.67
CA ILE A 420 16.35 -19.56 7.79
C ILE A 420 16.03 -21.04 7.99
N PHE A 421 17.01 -21.91 7.79
CA PHE A 421 16.92 -23.34 8.11
C PHE A 421 17.47 -23.55 9.52
N CYS A 422 16.60 -23.92 10.47
CA CYS A 422 16.93 -24.01 11.89
C CYS A 422 16.44 -25.34 12.51
N THR A 423 16.83 -25.62 13.76
CA THR A 423 16.26 -26.74 14.54
C THR A 423 14.99 -26.30 15.28
N MET A 424 14.16 -27.25 15.71
CA MET A 424 12.96 -26.97 16.54
C MET A 424 13.31 -26.16 17.81
N GLU A 425 14.50 -26.39 18.38
CA GLU A 425 15.04 -25.71 19.56
C GLU A 425 15.36 -24.22 19.29
N GLN A 426 15.64 -23.85 18.04
CA GLN A 426 16.11 -22.52 17.63
C GLN A 426 15.00 -21.57 17.17
N ILE A 427 13.77 -22.04 17.01
CA ILE A 427 12.65 -21.26 16.44
C ILE A 427 12.43 -19.95 17.22
N GLU A 428 12.34 -20.00 18.55
CA GLU A 428 12.04 -18.83 19.37
C GLU A 428 13.16 -17.76 19.30
N GLU A 429 14.42 -18.19 19.24
CA GLU A 429 15.58 -17.29 19.09
C GLU A 429 15.58 -16.59 17.72
N GLU A 430 15.39 -17.34 16.64
CA GLU A 430 15.36 -16.80 15.27
C GLU A 430 14.12 -15.93 14.99
N MET A 431 12.98 -16.28 15.58
CA MET A 431 11.76 -15.45 15.54
C MET A 431 11.98 -14.10 16.24
N LYS A 432 12.58 -14.12 17.44
CA LYS A 432 12.96 -12.90 18.17
C LYS A 432 14.01 -12.09 17.42
N GLY A 433 14.99 -12.74 16.78
CA GLY A 433 15.93 -12.12 15.86
C GLY A 433 15.24 -11.41 14.68
N CYS A 434 14.21 -12.02 14.11
CA CYS A 434 13.43 -11.43 13.02
C CYS A 434 12.59 -10.23 13.45
N LEU A 435 11.98 -10.26 14.65
CA LEU A 435 11.23 -9.14 15.22
C LEU A 435 12.15 -7.95 15.60
N ASN A 436 13.33 -8.22 16.14
CA ASN A 436 14.33 -7.18 16.41
C ASN A 436 14.89 -6.55 15.11
N PHE A 437 15.06 -7.33 14.04
CA PHE A 437 15.44 -6.84 12.71
C PHE A 437 14.33 -5.93 12.14
N LEU A 438 13.07 -6.39 12.19
CA LEU A 438 11.91 -5.59 11.78
C LEU A 438 11.89 -4.21 12.46
N GLN A 439 11.97 -4.18 13.79
CA GLN A 439 11.92 -2.94 14.57
C GLN A 439 13.07 -2.00 14.19
N ALA A 440 14.29 -2.51 14.04
CA ALA A 440 15.45 -1.72 13.65
C ALA A 440 15.31 -1.08 12.26
N VAL A 441 14.72 -1.78 11.28
CA VAL A 441 14.50 -1.25 9.92
C VAL A 441 13.35 -0.24 9.89
N TYR A 442 12.25 -0.52 10.58
CA TYR A 442 11.07 0.36 10.55
C TYR A 442 11.29 1.66 11.35
N ALA A 443 12.13 1.64 12.39
CA ALA A 443 12.57 2.83 13.08
C ALA A 443 13.30 3.83 12.15
N VAL A 444 14.14 3.35 11.22
CA VAL A 444 14.87 4.20 10.24
C VAL A 444 13.92 4.93 9.27
N PHE A 445 12.70 4.40 9.05
CA PHE A 445 11.65 5.06 8.26
C PHE A 445 10.61 5.81 9.12
N GLY A 446 10.73 5.79 10.45
CA GLY A 446 9.73 6.35 11.37
C GLY A 446 8.38 5.61 11.36
N PHE A 447 8.34 4.35 10.91
CA PHE A 447 7.10 3.58 10.77
C PHE A 447 6.64 2.92 12.08
N THR A 448 5.37 3.14 12.45
CA THR A 448 4.65 2.32 13.42
C THR A 448 3.98 1.12 12.74
N PHE A 449 4.00 -0.05 13.38
CA PHE A 449 3.44 -1.29 12.85
C PHE A 449 2.47 -1.96 13.83
N GLN A 450 1.64 -2.88 13.31
CA GLN A 450 0.78 -3.78 14.10
C GLN A 450 1.10 -5.23 13.77
N LEU A 451 1.26 -6.05 14.81
CA LEU A 451 1.52 -7.48 14.71
C LEU A 451 0.20 -8.26 14.72
N HIS A 452 0.04 -9.19 13.79
CA HIS A 452 -1.10 -10.12 13.74
C HIS A 452 -0.59 -11.56 13.72
N LEU A 453 -1.11 -12.42 14.60
CA LEU A 453 -0.86 -13.86 14.59
C LEU A 453 -1.93 -14.56 13.75
N SER A 454 -1.53 -15.11 12.62
CA SER A 454 -2.45 -15.76 11.67
C SER A 454 -2.28 -17.28 11.72
N THR A 455 -3.34 -17.94 12.19
CA THR A 455 -3.37 -19.37 12.56
C THR A 455 -3.94 -20.25 11.45
N ARG A 456 -3.88 -21.57 11.66
CA ARG A 456 -4.26 -22.65 10.72
C ARG A 456 -5.56 -22.38 9.94
N PRO A 457 -5.50 -22.31 8.60
CA PRO A 457 -6.68 -22.23 7.74
C PRO A 457 -7.42 -23.58 7.71
N GLU A 458 -8.63 -23.61 7.14
CA GLU A 458 -9.39 -24.85 6.93
C GLU A 458 -8.62 -25.85 6.03
N ASN A 459 -7.99 -25.36 4.97
CA ASN A 459 -7.25 -26.15 3.98
C ASN A 459 -5.73 -26.17 4.29
N PHE A 460 -5.36 -26.74 5.42
CA PHE A 460 -3.96 -26.86 5.88
C PHE A 460 -3.31 -28.20 5.50
N LEU A 461 -1.97 -28.25 5.52
CA LEU A 461 -1.17 -29.46 5.35
C LEU A 461 -0.39 -29.81 6.63
N GLY A 462 -0.26 -31.11 6.92
CA GLY A 462 0.52 -31.65 8.04
C GLY A 462 -0.31 -32.00 9.27
N GLU A 463 0.34 -32.64 10.24
CA GLU A 463 -0.29 -33.09 11.49
C GLU A 463 -0.77 -31.91 12.35
N LYS A 464 -1.90 -32.11 13.04
CA LYS A 464 -2.56 -31.05 13.82
C LYS A 464 -1.70 -30.59 15.00
N GLU A 465 -1.02 -31.53 15.65
CA GLU A 465 -0.19 -31.33 16.83
C GLU A 465 1.05 -30.47 16.51
N LEU A 466 1.59 -30.59 15.31
CA LEU A 466 2.71 -29.77 14.83
C LEU A 466 2.28 -28.31 14.60
N TRP A 467 1.07 -28.11 14.07
CA TRP A 467 0.46 -26.79 13.96
C TRP A 467 0.16 -26.17 15.34
N ASP A 468 -0.46 -26.93 16.26
CA ASP A 468 -0.78 -26.47 17.61
C ASP A 468 0.51 -26.06 18.38
N HIS A 469 1.62 -26.78 18.15
CA HIS A 469 2.95 -26.41 18.67
C HIS A 469 3.52 -25.14 18.02
N ALA A 470 3.48 -25.04 16.68
CA ALA A 470 4.01 -23.89 15.94
C ALA A 470 3.29 -22.59 16.27
N GLU A 471 1.96 -22.62 16.37
CA GLU A 471 1.15 -21.48 16.80
C GLU A 471 1.52 -21.03 18.22
N LYS A 472 1.76 -21.98 19.13
CA LYS A 472 2.20 -21.66 20.50
C LYS A 472 3.60 -21.05 20.55
N GLN A 473 4.54 -21.51 19.71
CA GLN A 473 5.88 -20.91 19.61
C GLN A 473 5.81 -19.47 19.06
N LEU A 474 4.98 -19.20 18.04
CA LEU A 474 4.78 -17.84 17.54
C LEU A 474 4.10 -16.94 18.57
N GLN A 475 3.11 -17.45 19.31
CA GLN A 475 2.48 -16.72 20.41
C GLN A 475 3.51 -16.33 21.49
N ASN A 476 4.31 -17.28 21.97
CA ASN A 476 5.37 -17.02 22.96
C ASN A 476 6.40 -15.99 22.42
N SER A 477 6.72 -16.06 21.13
CA SER A 477 7.64 -15.11 20.47
C SER A 477 7.08 -13.68 20.44
N LEU A 478 5.76 -13.53 20.24
CA LEU A 478 5.06 -12.24 20.30
C LEU A 478 4.95 -11.72 21.75
N ASP A 479 4.51 -12.57 22.68
CA ASP A 479 4.35 -12.21 24.09
C ASP A 479 5.69 -11.80 24.74
N SER A 480 6.80 -12.45 24.36
CA SER A 480 8.15 -12.12 24.83
C SER A 480 8.84 -10.96 24.09
N PHE A 481 8.26 -10.48 22.98
CA PHE A 481 8.64 -9.24 22.31
C PHE A 481 7.98 -8.01 22.95
N GLY A 482 6.80 -8.18 23.56
CA GLY A 482 6.17 -7.19 24.44
C GLY A 482 5.34 -6.11 23.74
N GLU A 483 5.29 -6.08 22.41
CA GLU A 483 4.41 -5.21 21.63
C GLU A 483 2.99 -5.79 21.49
N PRO A 484 1.92 -4.97 21.48
CA PRO A 484 0.55 -5.46 21.31
C PRO A 484 0.32 -6.14 19.97
N TRP A 485 -0.26 -7.34 20.00
CA TRP A 485 -0.62 -8.13 18.82
C TRP A 485 -2.11 -8.51 18.80
N LYS A 486 -2.64 -8.85 17.62
CA LYS A 486 -4.02 -9.33 17.42
C LYS A 486 -4.04 -10.75 16.87
N LEU A 487 -5.01 -11.57 17.26
CA LEU A 487 -5.27 -12.85 16.61
C LEU A 487 -6.02 -12.64 15.29
N ASN A 488 -5.65 -13.37 14.24
CA ASN A 488 -6.24 -13.33 12.91
C ASN A 488 -6.57 -14.78 12.48
N ALA A 489 -7.63 -15.33 13.07
CA ALA A 489 -7.90 -16.76 13.04
C ALA A 489 -8.18 -17.28 11.61
N GLY A 490 -7.47 -18.34 11.20
CA GLY A 490 -7.66 -19.00 9.90
C GLY A 490 -6.95 -18.36 8.70
N ASP A 491 -6.19 -17.27 8.89
CA ASP A 491 -5.49 -16.56 7.79
C ASP A 491 -4.03 -17.03 7.58
N GLY A 492 -3.58 -18.11 8.26
CA GLY A 492 -2.28 -18.73 7.99
C GLY A 492 -2.21 -19.32 6.56
N ALA A 493 -1.00 -19.44 5.98
CA ALA A 493 -0.89 -20.14 4.69
C ALA A 493 -0.90 -21.66 4.89
N PHE A 494 -1.24 -22.42 3.84
CA PHE A 494 -1.48 -23.87 3.92
C PHE A 494 -0.32 -24.72 4.50
N TYR A 495 0.91 -24.20 4.59
CA TYR A 495 2.09 -24.90 5.09
C TYR A 495 2.58 -24.51 6.50
N GLY A 496 2.02 -23.45 7.10
CA GLY A 496 2.34 -23.07 8.49
C GLY A 496 1.88 -21.66 8.88
N PRO A 497 1.81 -21.38 10.20
CA PRO A 497 1.30 -20.12 10.74
C PRO A 497 2.29 -18.97 10.52
N LYS A 498 1.78 -17.73 10.51
CA LYS A 498 2.56 -16.53 10.21
C LYS A 498 2.27 -15.37 11.17
N ILE A 499 3.28 -14.54 11.36
CA ILE A 499 3.15 -13.18 11.91
C ILE A 499 3.06 -12.23 10.71
N ASP A 500 1.89 -11.64 10.49
CA ASP A 500 1.69 -10.59 9.51
C ASP A 500 1.93 -9.22 10.16
N ILE A 501 2.76 -8.40 9.50
CA ILE A 501 3.09 -7.07 10.01
C ILE A 501 2.49 -6.01 9.10
N LYS A 502 1.59 -5.22 9.67
CA LYS A 502 0.86 -4.16 8.97
C LYS A 502 1.44 -2.79 9.34
N ILE A 503 2.08 -2.11 8.39
CA ILE A 503 2.53 -0.71 8.54
C ILE A 503 1.31 0.20 8.38
N ARG A 504 1.22 1.25 9.19
CA ARG A 504 0.27 2.35 8.95
C ARG A 504 0.95 3.47 8.15
N ASP A 505 0.37 3.86 7.02
CA ASP A 505 0.88 5.00 6.24
C ASP A 505 0.42 6.36 6.81
N ALA A 506 0.97 7.47 6.28
CA ALA A 506 0.62 8.83 6.70
C ALA A 506 -0.82 9.27 6.35
N ILE A 507 -1.61 8.46 5.63
CA ILE A 507 -3.07 8.64 5.50
C ILE A 507 -3.84 7.52 6.21
N GLY A 508 -3.19 6.85 7.17
CA GLY A 508 -3.83 5.95 8.11
C GLY A 508 -4.20 4.57 7.60
N ARG A 509 -3.93 4.23 6.32
CA ARG A 509 -4.21 2.91 5.75
C ARG A 509 -3.18 1.88 6.23
N TYR A 510 -3.59 0.62 6.32
CA TYR A 510 -2.72 -0.47 6.71
C TYR A 510 -2.22 -1.27 5.50
N HIS A 511 -0.90 -1.39 5.37
CA HIS A 511 -0.25 -2.18 4.31
C HIS A 511 0.51 -3.35 4.94
N GLN A 512 0.28 -4.56 4.45
CA GLN A 512 1.15 -5.69 4.77
C GLN A 512 2.43 -5.62 3.93
N CYS A 513 3.57 -5.55 4.63
CA CYS A 513 4.90 -5.38 4.06
C CYS A 513 5.81 -6.52 4.50
N ALA A 514 6.17 -6.54 5.79
CA ALA A 514 6.88 -7.67 6.38
C ALA A 514 5.94 -8.83 6.70
N THR A 515 6.49 -10.03 6.69
CA THR A 515 5.84 -11.26 7.14
C THR A 515 6.94 -12.19 7.64
N ILE A 516 6.68 -12.91 8.74
CA ILE A 516 7.58 -13.93 9.27
C ILE A 516 6.75 -15.21 9.45
N GLN A 517 7.13 -16.30 8.79
CA GLN A 517 6.29 -17.49 8.66
C GLN A 517 7.09 -18.78 8.85
N LEU A 518 6.50 -19.74 9.57
CA LEU A 518 7.04 -21.08 9.72
C LEU A 518 6.58 -21.99 8.58
N ASP A 519 7.46 -22.86 8.11
CA ASP A 519 7.16 -23.94 7.17
C ASP A 519 7.84 -25.25 7.61
N PHE A 520 6.99 -26.27 7.79
CA PHE A 520 7.39 -27.65 8.11
C PHE A 520 7.14 -28.60 6.93
N GLN A 521 6.41 -28.17 5.91
CA GLN A 521 6.02 -28.93 4.71
C GLN A 521 7.14 -28.99 3.66
N LEU A 522 7.81 -27.87 3.35
CA LEU A 522 8.92 -27.86 2.41
C LEU A 522 10.09 -28.79 2.85
N PRO A 523 10.51 -28.81 4.14
CA PRO A 523 11.45 -29.81 4.64
C PRO A 523 11.03 -31.27 4.42
N ILE A 524 9.74 -31.58 4.53
CA ILE A 524 9.20 -32.93 4.27
C ILE A 524 9.21 -33.21 2.76
N ARG A 525 8.65 -32.31 1.95
CA ARG A 525 8.48 -32.45 0.48
C ARG A 525 9.81 -32.56 -0.27
N PHE A 526 10.84 -31.82 0.15
CA PHE A 526 12.20 -31.93 -0.39
C PHE A 526 13.07 -32.95 0.35
N ASN A 527 12.53 -33.64 1.36
CA ASN A 527 13.23 -34.57 2.25
C ASN A 527 14.55 -33.99 2.82
N LEU A 528 14.52 -32.72 3.23
CA LEU A 528 15.67 -32.00 3.78
C LEU A 528 16.06 -32.61 5.13
N THR A 529 17.34 -32.95 5.29
CA THR A 529 17.86 -33.52 6.54
C THR A 529 19.23 -32.94 6.89
N TYR A 530 19.51 -32.83 8.19
CA TYR A 530 20.82 -32.56 8.74
C TYR A 530 21.21 -33.68 9.74
N VAL A 531 22.50 -33.87 9.93
CA VAL A 531 23.07 -34.82 10.90
C VAL A 531 23.03 -34.21 12.30
N GLY A 532 22.36 -34.89 13.23
CA GLY A 532 22.18 -34.48 14.62
C GLY A 532 23.47 -34.46 15.45
N LYS A 533 23.33 -34.09 16.73
CA LYS A 533 24.44 -34.04 17.71
C LYS A 533 25.11 -35.42 17.87
N ASP A 534 24.33 -36.47 17.63
CA ASP A 534 24.56 -37.88 17.98
C ASP A 534 25.17 -38.72 16.83
N GLY A 535 25.51 -38.09 15.70
CA GLY A 535 26.27 -38.71 14.60
C GLY A 535 25.42 -39.43 13.53
N ASP A 536 24.55 -40.35 13.92
CA ASP A 536 23.75 -41.16 12.97
C ASP A 536 22.31 -40.64 12.74
N ASP A 537 21.78 -39.86 13.69
CA ASP A 537 20.42 -39.30 13.64
C ASP A 537 20.26 -38.26 12.53
N LYS A 538 19.50 -38.59 11.47
CA LYS A 538 19.05 -37.62 10.46
C LYS A 538 17.79 -36.89 10.93
N LYS A 539 17.93 -35.63 11.32
CA LYS A 539 16.85 -34.75 11.80
C LYS A 539 16.44 -33.78 10.68
N ARG A 540 15.17 -33.35 10.64
CA ARG A 540 14.67 -32.39 9.64
C ARG A 540 14.79 -30.95 10.16
N PRO A 541 15.18 -29.96 9.32
CA PRO A 541 15.13 -28.55 9.69
C PRO A 541 13.70 -28.02 9.63
N VAL A 542 13.47 -26.86 10.24
CA VAL A 542 12.30 -26.00 10.01
C VAL A 542 12.75 -24.79 9.20
N ILE A 543 11.90 -24.29 8.30
CA ILE A 543 12.18 -23.07 7.54
C ILE A 543 11.40 -21.91 8.15
N ILE A 544 12.09 -20.79 8.40
CA ILE A 544 11.46 -19.49 8.64
C ILE A 544 11.58 -18.68 7.34
N HIS A 545 10.44 -18.43 6.70
CA HIS A 545 10.29 -17.55 5.54
C HIS A 545 10.13 -16.12 6.05
N ARG A 546 10.88 -15.16 5.48
CA ARG A 546 10.81 -13.78 5.95
C ARG A 546 11.22 -12.73 4.92
N ALA A 547 10.55 -11.59 5.00
CA ALA A 547 10.88 -10.34 4.31
C ALA A 547 10.54 -9.17 5.26
N ILE A 548 11.24 -8.04 5.16
CA ILE A 548 11.06 -6.86 6.02
C ILE A 548 10.55 -5.66 5.23
N LEU A 549 11.15 -5.37 4.08
CA LEU A 549 10.59 -4.37 3.15
C LEU A 549 9.37 -4.95 2.42
N GLY A 550 9.36 -6.26 2.16
CA GLY A 550 8.48 -6.88 1.19
C GLY A 550 9.06 -6.62 -0.21
N SER A 551 8.21 -6.31 -1.20
CA SER A 551 8.74 -5.85 -2.49
C SER A 551 9.27 -4.42 -2.41
N VAL A 552 10.44 -4.18 -3.03
CA VAL A 552 11.03 -2.83 -3.13
C VAL A 552 10.08 -1.87 -3.83
N GLU A 553 9.35 -2.35 -4.84
CA GLU A 553 8.26 -1.61 -5.49
C GLU A 553 7.22 -1.10 -4.49
N ARG A 554 6.65 -1.99 -3.66
CA ARG A 554 5.63 -1.61 -2.67
C ARG A 554 6.21 -0.69 -1.60
N MET A 555 7.46 -0.91 -1.17
CA MET A 555 8.12 -0.05 -0.19
C MET A 555 8.34 1.37 -0.74
N ILE A 556 8.77 1.53 -2.00
CA ILE A 556 8.86 2.85 -2.66
C ILE A 556 7.48 3.52 -2.71
N ALA A 557 6.41 2.78 -3.02
CA ALA A 557 5.05 3.32 -3.04
C ALA A 557 4.63 3.89 -1.68
N ILE A 558 4.84 3.12 -0.61
CA ILE A 558 4.44 3.48 0.76
C ILE A 558 5.30 4.62 1.28
N LEU A 559 6.61 4.63 1.03
CA LEU A 559 7.50 5.73 1.42
C LEU A 559 7.13 7.04 0.68
N ALA A 560 6.81 6.97 -0.62
CA ALA A 560 6.33 8.13 -1.38
C ALA A 560 5.03 8.71 -0.77
N GLU A 561 4.06 7.85 -0.48
CA GLU A 561 2.77 8.22 0.12
C GLU A 561 2.92 8.73 1.57
N ASN A 562 3.84 8.15 2.35
CA ASN A 562 4.15 8.53 3.73
C ASN A 562 4.78 9.92 3.81
N TYR A 563 5.84 10.16 3.02
CA TYR A 563 6.54 11.45 3.00
C TYR A 563 5.88 12.49 2.10
N GLY A 564 4.86 12.12 1.30
CA GLY A 564 4.26 13.02 0.30
C GLY A 564 5.28 13.52 -0.73
N GLY A 565 6.27 12.68 -1.07
CA GLY A 565 7.38 13.03 -1.96
C GLY A 565 8.51 13.86 -1.32
N LYS A 566 8.41 14.25 -0.04
CA LYS A 566 9.51 14.88 0.71
C LYS A 566 10.50 13.83 1.25
N TRP A 567 11.27 13.19 0.37
CA TRP A 567 12.20 12.13 0.74
C TRP A 567 13.25 12.58 1.79
N PRO A 568 13.51 11.78 2.84
CA PRO A 568 14.64 11.98 3.75
C PRO A 568 15.98 12.04 3.00
N PHE A 569 16.93 12.83 3.50
CA PHE A 569 18.18 13.13 2.79
C PHE A 569 18.94 11.90 2.31
N TRP A 570 19.01 10.84 3.12
CA TRP A 570 19.75 9.63 2.78
C TRP A 570 19.11 8.79 1.64
N LEU A 571 17.80 8.94 1.41
CA LEU A 571 17.05 8.30 0.31
C LEU A 571 16.87 9.21 -0.92
N SER A 572 16.84 10.53 -0.70
CA SER A 572 16.35 11.48 -1.69
C SER A 572 17.12 11.39 -3.03
N PRO A 573 16.42 11.30 -4.18
CA PRO A 573 17.08 11.37 -5.47
C PRO A 573 17.54 12.79 -5.82
N GLN A 574 17.07 13.80 -5.07
CA GLN A 574 17.33 15.22 -5.26
C GLN A 574 17.90 15.76 -3.95
N GLN A 575 19.20 15.54 -3.72
CA GLN A 575 19.85 15.86 -2.44
C GLN A 575 20.28 17.32 -2.38
N ILE A 576 20.98 17.80 -3.42
CA ILE A 576 21.65 19.10 -3.44
C ILE A 576 21.38 19.79 -4.79
N MET A 577 20.97 21.06 -4.76
CA MET A 577 20.91 21.94 -5.93
C MET A 577 21.86 23.13 -5.74
N VAL A 578 22.83 23.30 -6.63
CA VAL A 578 23.80 24.41 -6.61
C VAL A 578 23.31 25.52 -7.55
N ILE A 579 23.31 26.77 -7.08
CA ILE A 579 22.76 27.91 -7.81
C ILE A 579 23.76 29.08 -7.78
N PRO A 580 24.41 29.42 -8.91
CA PRO A 580 25.25 30.60 -8.99
C PRO A 580 24.41 31.90 -8.96
N VAL A 581 24.92 32.92 -8.27
CA VAL A 581 24.31 34.26 -8.19
C VAL A 581 24.50 35.05 -9.50
N SER A 582 25.58 34.80 -10.22
CA SER A 582 25.97 35.47 -11.47
C SER A 582 26.71 34.51 -12.42
N PRO A 583 26.76 34.79 -13.74
CA PRO A 583 27.49 33.95 -14.70
C PRO A 583 28.97 33.75 -14.37
N THR A 584 29.60 34.74 -13.72
CA THR A 584 30.98 34.69 -13.22
C THR A 584 31.24 33.64 -12.13
N CYS A 585 30.18 33.05 -11.57
CA CYS A 585 30.23 31.98 -10.58
C CYS A 585 29.82 30.60 -11.13
N GLU A 586 29.49 30.47 -12.43
CA GLU A 586 29.03 29.20 -13.01
C GLU A 586 30.09 28.10 -12.95
N GLU A 587 31.36 28.42 -13.22
CA GLU A 587 32.50 27.48 -13.08
C GLU A 587 32.64 26.99 -11.62
N TYR A 588 32.46 27.88 -10.64
CA TYR A 588 32.54 27.52 -9.23
C TYR A 588 31.33 26.67 -8.78
N ALA A 589 30.14 26.97 -9.28
CA ALA A 589 28.95 26.15 -9.05
C ALA A 589 29.11 24.73 -9.64
N GLN A 590 29.78 24.61 -10.79
CA GLN A 590 30.12 23.32 -11.39
C GLN A 590 31.19 22.56 -10.58
N GLN A 591 32.24 23.25 -10.08
CA GLN A 591 33.24 22.63 -9.20
C GLN A 591 32.59 22.08 -7.92
N VAL A 592 31.81 22.91 -7.22
CA VAL A 592 31.05 22.47 -6.02
C VAL A 592 30.13 21.29 -6.35
N CYS A 593 29.48 21.29 -7.51
CA CYS A 593 28.68 20.15 -7.96
C CYS A 593 29.51 18.86 -8.14
N SER A 594 30.76 18.96 -8.63
CA SER A 594 31.70 17.83 -8.73
C SER A 594 32.15 17.36 -7.35
N ASP A 595 32.56 18.27 -6.46
CA ASP A 595 33.04 17.96 -5.11
C ASP A 595 32.00 17.13 -4.32
N PHE A 596 30.73 17.52 -4.37
CA PHE A 596 29.64 16.77 -3.74
C PHE A 596 29.27 15.48 -4.49
N PHE A 597 29.43 15.41 -5.82
CA PHE A 597 29.23 14.18 -6.57
C PHE A 597 30.30 13.12 -6.26
N GLU A 598 31.57 13.53 -6.19
CA GLU A 598 32.72 12.70 -5.83
C GLU A 598 32.64 12.22 -4.37
N ALA A 599 32.13 13.05 -3.46
CA ALA A 599 31.76 12.65 -2.10
C ALA A 599 30.52 11.72 -2.03
N GLY A 600 29.93 11.32 -3.16
CA GLY A 600 28.88 10.32 -3.25
C GLY A 600 27.46 10.83 -3.01
N PHE A 601 27.21 12.13 -3.19
CA PHE A 601 25.86 12.72 -3.14
C PHE A 601 25.23 12.85 -4.54
N ARG A 602 24.02 13.40 -4.59
CA ARG A 602 23.35 13.87 -5.82
C ARG A 602 23.27 15.38 -5.79
N ALA A 603 24.32 15.99 -6.34
CA ALA A 603 24.34 17.40 -6.68
C ALA A 603 23.95 17.61 -8.15
N GLU A 604 23.20 18.67 -8.39
CA GLU A 604 22.87 19.21 -9.71
C GLU A 604 23.10 20.74 -9.68
N VAL A 605 23.19 21.40 -10.84
CA VAL A 605 23.45 22.84 -10.93
C VAL A 605 22.46 23.55 -11.86
N ASP A 606 21.82 24.61 -11.37
CA ASP A 606 20.88 25.43 -12.15
C ASP A 606 21.62 26.58 -12.85
N LEU A 607 21.92 26.38 -14.14
CA LEU A 607 22.56 27.35 -15.03
C LEU A 607 21.57 28.14 -15.92
N ASP A 608 20.25 28.09 -15.66
CA ASP A 608 19.25 28.77 -16.51
C ASP A 608 19.31 30.30 -16.37
N GLN A 609 20.01 30.97 -17.29
CA GLN A 609 20.14 32.43 -17.30
C GLN A 609 18.81 33.18 -17.58
N SER A 610 17.73 32.49 -17.97
CA SER A 610 16.38 33.07 -18.07
C SER A 610 15.63 33.16 -16.73
N CYS A 611 16.14 32.50 -15.67
CA CYS A 611 15.55 32.52 -14.34
C CYS A 611 16.32 33.44 -13.37
N THR A 612 15.58 34.31 -12.68
CA THR A 612 16.13 35.07 -11.54
C THR A 612 16.50 34.12 -10.39
N LEU A 613 17.50 34.47 -9.58
CA LEU A 613 17.97 33.67 -8.43
C LEU A 613 16.81 33.19 -7.53
N ASN A 614 15.86 34.07 -7.21
CA ASN A 614 14.69 33.71 -6.40
C ASN A 614 13.74 32.71 -7.10
N LYS A 615 13.63 32.77 -8.44
CA LYS A 615 12.88 31.79 -9.24
C LYS A 615 13.60 30.44 -9.26
N LYS A 616 14.93 30.41 -9.42
CA LYS A 616 15.76 29.19 -9.34
C LYS A 616 15.61 28.49 -7.98
N ILE A 617 15.81 29.24 -6.89
CA ILE A 617 15.60 28.75 -5.52
C ILE A 617 14.17 28.19 -5.37
N ARG A 618 13.15 28.93 -5.83
CA ARG A 618 11.76 28.47 -5.76
C ARG A 618 11.49 27.21 -6.59
N ASN A 619 12.10 27.05 -7.76
CA ASN A 619 12.02 25.84 -8.57
C ASN A 619 12.61 24.65 -7.80
N ALA A 620 13.80 24.80 -7.22
CA ALA A 620 14.45 23.77 -6.42
C ALA A 620 13.63 23.38 -5.17
N GLN A 621 13.01 24.35 -4.49
CA GLN A 621 12.06 24.07 -3.39
C GLN A 621 10.84 23.26 -3.85
N LEU A 622 10.26 23.60 -5.02
CA LEU A 622 9.10 22.90 -5.56
C LEU A 622 9.48 21.47 -5.98
N ALA A 623 10.66 21.31 -6.58
CA ALA A 623 11.26 20.03 -6.93
C ALA A 623 11.87 19.25 -5.74
N GLN A 624 11.63 19.69 -4.50
CA GLN A 624 11.92 18.98 -3.26
C GLN A 624 13.41 18.63 -2.98
N TYR A 625 14.37 19.42 -3.50
CA TYR A 625 15.78 19.24 -3.13
C TYR A 625 15.98 19.51 -1.63
N ASN A 626 16.58 18.57 -0.88
CA ASN A 626 16.80 18.73 0.57
C ASN A 626 17.57 20.02 0.89
N PHE A 627 18.68 20.23 0.17
CA PHE A 627 19.56 21.37 0.32
C PHE A 627 19.70 22.15 -0.99
N ILE A 628 19.74 23.47 -0.85
CA ILE A 628 19.95 24.42 -1.95
C ILE A 628 21.15 25.28 -1.55
N PHE A 629 22.23 25.18 -2.34
CA PHE A 629 23.47 25.91 -2.13
C PHE A 629 23.52 27.10 -3.08
N VAL A 630 23.55 28.31 -2.54
CA VAL A 630 23.75 29.53 -3.34
C VAL A 630 25.23 29.91 -3.30
N VAL A 631 25.83 30.25 -4.45
CA VAL A 631 27.24 30.65 -4.55
C VAL A 631 27.42 31.95 -5.33
N GLY A 632 28.01 32.96 -4.70
CA GLY A 632 28.48 34.19 -5.33
C GLY A 632 30.00 34.34 -5.21
N GLU A 633 30.53 35.52 -5.59
CA GLU A 633 31.98 35.77 -5.55
C GLU A 633 32.57 35.68 -4.12
N LYS A 634 31.75 35.91 -3.08
CA LYS A 634 32.16 35.77 -1.67
C LYS A 634 32.37 34.29 -1.32
N GLU A 635 31.37 33.46 -1.60
CA GLU A 635 31.41 32.01 -1.41
C GLU A 635 32.58 31.39 -2.20
N LYS A 636 32.77 31.81 -3.45
CA LYS A 636 33.89 31.42 -4.33
C LYS A 636 35.26 31.81 -3.76
N ALA A 637 35.41 33.03 -3.22
CA ALA A 637 36.67 33.48 -2.60
C ALA A 637 37.03 32.72 -1.31
N ASN A 638 36.02 32.23 -0.57
CA ASN A 638 36.19 31.53 0.70
C ASN A 638 36.17 29.98 0.56
N ASN A 639 36.00 29.46 -0.65
CA ASN A 639 35.65 28.07 -0.94
C ASN A 639 34.50 27.51 -0.06
N ALA A 640 33.37 28.22 -0.10
CA ALA A 640 32.20 27.99 0.73
C ALA A 640 30.89 27.93 -0.07
N VAL A 641 29.80 27.59 0.60
CA VAL A 641 28.44 27.57 0.06
C VAL A 641 27.47 28.28 1.02
N ASN A 642 26.51 29.05 0.50
CA ASN A 642 25.41 29.59 1.28
C ASN A 642 24.28 28.54 1.36
N VAL A 643 24.19 27.84 2.49
CA VAL A 643 23.32 26.66 2.65
C VAL A 643 21.90 27.05 3.03
N ARG A 644 20.92 26.45 2.34
CA ARG A 644 19.48 26.57 2.60
C ARG A 644 18.80 25.22 2.53
N THR A 645 17.71 25.04 3.27
CA THR A 645 16.87 23.82 3.23
C THR A 645 15.75 23.93 2.20
N ARG A 646 15.10 22.82 1.85
CA ARG A 646 13.86 22.81 1.03
C ARG A 646 12.78 23.79 1.51
N ASP A 647 12.64 23.98 2.82
CA ASP A 647 11.65 24.87 3.44
C ASP A 647 12.20 26.29 3.71
N ASN A 648 13.32 26.66 3.06
CA ASN A 648 13.99 27.98 3.10
C ASN A 648 14.48 28.46 4.49
N LYS A 649 14.77 27.53 5.43
CA LYS A 649 15.68 27.81 6.55
C LYS A 649 17.07 28.08 5.98
N VAL A 650 17.65 29.23 6.28
CA VAL A 650 19.00 29.63 5.84
C VAL A 650 19.98 29.32 6.96
N HIS A 651 20.96 28.46 6.68
CA HIS A 651 22.00 28.06 7.62
C HIS A 651 23.27 28.92 7.52
N GLY A 652 23.38 29.73 6.47
CA GLY A 652 24.49 30.68 6.28
C GLY A 652 25.62 30.10 5.42
N GLU A 653 26.80 30.70 5.54
CA GLU A 653 27.99 30.33 4.77
C GLU A 653 28.76 29.22 5.49
N VAL A 654 29.05 28.12 4.79
CA VAL A 654 29.79 26.96 5.30
C VAL A 654 30.85 26.55 4.28
N ALA A 655 32.08 26.28 4.72
CA ALA A 655 33.14 25.78 3.85
C ALA A 655 32.73 24.45 3.18
N VAL A 656 33.06 24.25 1.90
CA VAL A 656 32.62 23.08 1.11
C VAL A 656 32.97 21.76 1.81
N THR A 657 34.18 21.63 2.34
CA THR A 657 34.64 20.45 3.09
C THR A 657 33.79 20.16 4.33
N SER A 658 33.51 21.17 5.15
CA SER A 658 32.69 21.02 6.37
C SER A 658 31.23 20.69 6.05
N ALA A 659 30.70 21.22 4.93
CA ALA A 659 29.38 20.84 4.44
C ALA A 659 29.34 19.37 3.94
N ILE A 660 30.40 18.89 3.27
CA ILE A 660 30.56 17.47 2.91
C ILE A 660 30.62 16.58 4.16
N GLU A 661 31.40 16.95 5.18
CA GLU A 661 31.52 16.20 6.45
C GLU A 661 30.18 16.09 7.17
N LYS A 662 29.45 17.21 7.31
CA LYS A 662 28.11 17.26 7.91
C LYS A 662 27.12 16.36 7.18
N LEU A 663 27.01 16.51 5.85
CA LEU A 663 26.07 15.71 5.05
C LEU A 663 26.45 14.23 5.05
N THR A 664 27.74 13.89 5.11
CA THR A 664 28.20 12.50 5.24
C THR A 664 27.72 11.90 6.56
N THR A 665 27.87 12.63 7.67
CA THR A 665 27.38 12.23 8.99
C THR A 665 25.86 12.03 8.98
N LEU A 666 25.10 12.99 8.46
CA LEU A 666 23.62 12.92 8.40
C LEU A 666 23.14 11.76 7.50
N LYS A 667 23.83 11.46 6.40
CA LYS A 667 23.54 10.32 5.51
C LYS A 667 23.83 8.97 6.20
N VAL A 668 24.92 8.86 6.96
CA VAL A 668 25.28 7.64 7.72
C VAL A 668 24.33 7.41 8.90
N LEU A 669 23.92 8.47 9.60
CA LEU A 669 22.92 8.40 10.67
C LEU A 669 21.49 8.15 10.16
N ARG A 670 21.24 8.29 8.85
CA ARG A 670 19.95 8.07 8.18
C ARG A 670 18.80 8.89 8.78
N THR A 671 19.09 10.06 9.34
CA THR A 671 18.05 10.89 9.99
C THR A 671 16.94 11.30 9.01
N LEU A 672 15.72 11.36 9.54
CA LEU A 672 14.52 11.88 8.87
C LEU A 672 14.51 13.42 8.81
N HIS A 673 15.30 14.10 9.64
CA HIS A 673 15.29 15.55 9.87
C HIS A 673 16.62 16.23 9.53
N ALA A 674 17.36 15.72 8.54
CA ALA A 674 18.68 16.22 8.14
C ALA A 674 18.71 17.74 7.88
N GLU A 675 17.68 18.30 7.24
CA GLU A 675 17.52 19.73 7.02
C GLU A 675 17.43 20.57 8.31
N GLU A 676 16.91 19.99 9.39
CA GLU A 676 16.78 20.64 10.70
C GLU A 676 18.06 20.55 11.52
N GLU A 677 18.74 19.39 11.45
CA GLU A 677 19.97 19.02 12.20
C GLU A 677 21.28 19.60 11.63
N PHE A 678 21.30 20.02 10.36
CA PHE A 678 22.48 20.61 9.70
C PHE A 678 22.98 21.89 10.39
#